data_AF-A0A2U1LN44-F1
#
_entry.id   AF-A0A2U1LN44-F1
#
_cell.length_a   1.000
_cell.length_b   1.000
_cell.length_c   1.000
_cell.angle_alpha   90.00
_cell.angle_beta   90.00
_cell.angle_gamma   90.00
#
_symmetry.space_group_name_H-M   'P 1'
#
loop_
_entity.id
_entity.type
_entity.pdbx_description
1 polymer ?
#
loop_
_entity_poly.entity_id
_entity_poly.type
_entity_poly.pdbx_seq_one_letter_code
_entity_poly.pdbx_strand_id
1 'polypeptide(L)'
;MSFVHVIFLINIMVFIIVVSHFQLLSGSYSTNKYFQSYNWRDYNTSTRSSALKQEEAFQTHRKLLFQGSSCTARDLSISQSKGSTTGIPHYIVQIVNTCVSSSGCAPSNIHLHCGWFASARIVNPRFFKRLSYDDCLVNGGQMLRTGQMISFSYSNSFIQKGPSRTRIKLVTIMHLSTDFSLLRVLSYDLICSIDRLPTAFYGLTIFQRFSRNYPMYTMLLSNLTFRGNNENGLAVAFCKNLGCTETLPGCRITCTDVLENGNAWETSPTKVETFLQLSLSCHAAVFNYKVNASMNKSLDKVKDLVVRSKVPSITTLPQISLQRGNWVKLICGASFEDVVDIRNLSLVYTLAGVDCIDCAADGSVVNAVNEGINAARSILPIRRPWVMISVNDDEDLHFRKAEFDPDDCPVDCSRPCEKICPANAISFQSALEPGVITERCYGCGRCFPVCPYDKIKAISYVRDATATSKLLERDDVDALEIHTNGRQTNSFKELWNGLGESVNHLRLLAVSLPYVGDSTISMMNEMYSILEQDLPCLNLWQLDGRPMSGDIGRGATRESIAFGLRLASTNEKPPGFLQLAGGTNAHTVDGLRKQDLFQTTKLGENLGSSTMSNSNALIGGIAYGGYARKIVGRILSSMESESGLAHIESYPEHLLMAVIEALSLVGGVKSFDMSSLTHCK
;
A
#
# COMPACT_ATOMS: atom_id res chain seq x y z
N MET A 1 0.37 52.98 -7.85
CA MET A 1 0.55 52.70 -9.29
C MET A 1 -0.82 52.45 -9.90
N SER A 2 -1.16 53.14 -10.99
CA SER A 2 -2.45 53.00 -11.67
C SER A 2 -2.63 51.58 -12.22
N PHE A 3 -3.85 51.04 -12.17
CA PHE A 3 -4.24 49.74 -12.72
C PHE A 3 -3.78 49.55 -14.19
N VAL A 4 -3.66 50.66 -14.93
CA VAL A 4 -3.14 50.70 -16.31
C VAL A 4 -1.66 50.28 -16.39
N HIS A 5 -0.84 50.61 -15.38
CA HIS A 5 0.57 50.21 -15.35
C HIS A 5 0.77 48.73 -15.04
N VAL A 6 -0.13 48.11 -14.26
CA VAL A 6 -0.07 46.67 -13.97
C VAL A 6 -0.43 45.87 -15.22
N ILE A 7 -1.46 46.30 -15.96
CA ILE A 7 -1.85 45.67 -17.24
C ILE A 7 -0.73 45.83 -18.29
N PHE A 8 -0.08 46.98 -18.35
CA PHE A 8 1.03 47.21 -19.28
C PHE A 8 2.23 46.27 -19.00
N LEU A 9 2.58 46.08 -17.73
CA LEU A 9 3.67 45.17 -17.32
C LEU A 9 3.34 43.69 -17.58
N ILE A 10 2.08 43.29 -17.38
CA ILE A 10 1.64 41.92 -17.68
C ILE A 10 1.73 41.64 -19.19
N ASN A 11 1.31 42.59 -20.04
CA ASN A 11 1.40 42.44 -21.49
C ASN A 11 2.85 42.36 -22.00
N ILE A 12 3.79 43.09 -21.37
CA ILE A 12 5.22 42.99 -21.69
C ILE A 12 5.78 41.61 -21.30
N MET A 13 5.42 41.07 -20.14
CA MET A 13 5.86 39.72 -19.73
C MET A 13 5.35 38.63 -20.67
N VAL A 14 4.08 38.70 -21.10
CA VAL A 14 3.52 37.74 -22.05
C VAL A 14 4.21 37.84 -23.41
N PHE A 15 4.52 39.05 -23.89
CA PHE A 15 5.26 39.24 -25.14
C PHE A 15 6.68 38.65 -25.09
N ILE A 16 7.40 38.81 -23.98
CA ILE A 16 8.75 38.24 -23.80
C ILE A 16 8.70 36.70 -23.80
N ILE A 17 7.68 36.09 -23.19
CA ILE A 17 7.50 34.63 -23.15
C ILE A 17 7.18 34.07 -24.55
N VAL A 18 6.38 34.78 -25.35
CA VAL A 18 6.04 34.36 -26.71
C VAL A 18 7.23 34.48 -27.66
N VAL A 19 8.04 35.55 -27.55
CA VAL A 19 9.23 35.73 -28.40
C VAL A 19 10.35 34.74 -28.06
N SER A 20 10.51 34.37 -26.78
CA SER A 20 11.50 33.37 -26.34
C SER A 20 11.13 31.93 -26.74
N HIS A 21 9.85 31.63 -26.97
CA HIS A 21 9.42 30.35 -27.53
C HIS A 21 9.51 30.26 -29.05
N PHE A 22 9.55 31.39 -29.77
CA PHE A 22 9.62 31.40 -31.24
C PHE A 22 11.04 31.21 -31.81
N GLN A 23 12.08 31.40 -30.99
CA GLN A 23 13.49 31.19 -31.41
C GLN A 23 13.99 29.74 -31.31
N LEU A 24 13.16 28.80 -30.85
CA LEU A 24 13.50 27.38 -30.75
C LEU A 24 12.94 26.50 -31.90
N LEU A 25 12.27 27.11 -32.88
CA LEU A 25 11.64 26.38 -34.01
C LEU A 25 12.11 26.83 -35.41
N SER A 26 13.29 27.45 -35.52
CA SER A 26 13.91 27.79 -36.81
C SER A 26 15.38 27.37 -36.87
N GLY A 27 15.64 26.18 -37.40
CA GLY A 27 16.98 25.68 -37.75
C GLY A 27 16.87 24.43 -38.60
N SER A 28 16.82 24.62 -39.93
CA SER A 28 16.53 23.61 -40.94
C SER A 28 17.77 22.82 -41.41
N TYR A 29 17.53 21.57 -41.82
CA TYR A 29 18.19 20.72 -42.83
C TYR A 29 19.58 21.08 -43.40
N SER A 30 20.49 20.10 -43.40
CA SER A 30 21.28 19.75 -44.60
C SER A 30 21.86 18.33 -44.54
N THR A 31 21.69 17.60 -45.64
CA THR A 31 22.19 16.26 -45.97
C THR A 31 23.55 16.31 -46.69
N ASN A 32 24.50 15.43 -46.36
CA ASN A 32 25.17 14.58 -47.37
C ASN A 32 26.16 13.57 -46.77
N LYS A 33 26.03 12.33 -47.28
CA LYS A 33 27.06 11.35 -47.68
C LYS A 33 28.50 11.58 -47.19
N TYR A 34 29.14 10.53 -46.65
CA TYR A 34 30.00 9.65 -47.46
C TYR A 34 30.36 8.39 -46.67
N PHE A 35 30.38 7.29 -47.42
CA PHE A 35 30.66 5.93 -46.99
C PHE A 35 32.17 5.68 -46.92
N GLN A 36 32.48 4.52 -46.33
CA GLN A 36 33.61 3.62 -46.60
C GLN A 36 34.87 3.72 -45.72
N SER A 37 35.02 2.60 -44.98
CA SER A 37 36.17 1.69 -45.03
C SER A 37 37.47 2.21 -44.43
N TYR A 38 38.01 1.51 -43.42
CA TYR A 38 39.25 0.76 -43.65
C TYR A 38 39.44 -0.36 -42.60
N ASN A 39 39.77 -1.51 -43.18
CA ASN A 39 40.12 -2.85 -42.71
C ASN A 39 40.71 -3.09 -41.32
N TRP A 40 40.33 -4.26 -40.81
CA TRP A 40 40.92 -5.04 -39.73
C TRP A 40 41.67 -6.24 -40.35
N ARG A 41 42.99 -6.33 -40.14
CA ARG A 41 43.92 -7.48 -40.34
C ARG A 41 45.22 -7.08 -39.62
N ASP A 42 46.01 -7.91 -38.95
CA ASP A 42 46.00 -9.35 -38.68
C ASP A 42 47.03 -9.64 -37.55
N TYR A 43 46.69 -10.61 -36.70
CA TYR A 43 47.52 -11.68 -36.12
C TYR A 43 48.57 -11.49 -34.98
N ASN A 44 48.32 -12.28 -33.92
CA ASN A 44 49.23 -13.10 -33.08
C ASN A 44 50.31 -12.39 -32.23
N THR A 45 50.67 -12.77 -30.99
CA THR A 45 50.55 -14.00 -30.20
C THR A 45 50.96 -13.69 -28.75
N SER A 46 50.38 -14.40 -27.77
CA SER A 46 50.98 -14.92 -26.53
C SER A 46 51.79 -14.03 -25.55
N THR A 47 51.54 -14.32 -24.26
CA THR A 47 52.43 -14.31 -23.07
C THR A 47 52.59 -13.06 -22.20
N ARG A 48 52.04 -13.21 -20.97
CA ARG A 48 52.60 -12.94 -19.63
C ARG A 48 52.89 -11.49 -19.16
N SER A 49 52.14 -11.13 -18.11
CA SER A 49 52.53 -10.38 -16.91
C SER A 49 53.52 -9.21 -17.02
N SER A 50 53.06 -8.01 -16.65
CA SER A 50 53.53 -7.23 -15.47
C SER A 50 53.38 -5.73 -15.67
N ALA A 51 53.03 -5.05 -14.57
CA ALA A 51 53.34 -3.66 -14.23
C ALA A 51 53.11 -2.57 -15.30
N LEU A 52 51.97 -1.88 -15.22
CA LEU A 52 51.79 -0.57 -15.86
C LEU A 52 52.22 0.55 -14.91
N LYS A 53 53.33 1.20 -15.30
CA LYS A 53 53.82 2.50 -14.83
C LYS A 53 52.91 3.64 -15.33
N GLN A 54 52.87 4.69 -14.52
CA GLN A 54 52.39 6.04 -14.86
C GLN A 54 53.25 6.71 -15.95
N GLU A 55 52.58 7.52 -16.77
CA GLU A 55 53.05 8.75 -17.45
C GLU A 55 51.85 9.24 -18.30
N GLU A 56 51.59 10.51 -18.58
CA GLU A 56 51.86 11.79 -17.95
C GLU A 56 50.94 12.80 -18.68
N ALA A 57 50.59 13.89 -18.01
CA ALA A 57 49.65 14.89 -18.49
C ALA A 57 50.30 15.87 -19.49
N PHE A 58 49.55 16.29 -20.52
CA PHE A 58 49.80 17.56 -21.20
C PHE A 58 48.92 18.64 -20.57
N GLN A 59 49.54 19.51 -19.77
CA GLN A 59 48.95 20.74 -19.25
C GLN A 59 49.02 21.86 -20.30
N THR A 60 47.96 22.67 -20.39
CA THR A 60 48.07 24.06 -20.80
C THR A 60 47.41 24.93 -19.73
N HIS A 61 48.24 25.69 -19.03
CA HIS A 61 47.83 26.73 -18.07
C HIS A 61 47.27 27.95 -18.80
N ARG A 62 46.22 28.58 -18.24
CA ARG A 62 46.32 30.01 -17.88
C ARG A 62 45.25 30.47 -16.88
N LYS A 63 45.80 31.18 -15.89
CA LYS A 63 45.27 32.26 -15.03
C LYS A 63 44.39 31.93 -13.82
N LEU A 64 45.10 31.97 -12.68
CA LEU A 64 44.66 32.26 -11.33
C LEU A 64 43.71 33.47 -11.22
N LEU A 65 42.65 33.27 -10.45
CA LEU A 65 42.15 34.23 -9.47
C LEU A 65 41.92 33.46 -8.16
N PHE A 66 42.59 33.90 -7.10
CA PHE A 66 42.47 33.39 -5.74
C PHE A 66 41.23 34.02 -5.09
N GLN A 67 40.22 33.20 -4.78
CA GLN A 67 39.10 33.50 -3.88
C GLN A 67 38.76 32.19 -3.14
N GLY A 68 38.33 32.30 -1.87
CA GLY A 68 38.27 31.24 -0.85
C GLY A 68 37.96 29.81 -1.31
N SER A 69 38.68 28.84 -0.74
CA SER A 69 38.74 27.43 -1.14
C SER A 69 37.44 26.66 -0.89
N SER A 70 36.48 26.77 -1.81
CA SER A 70 35.38 25.80 -1.92
C SER A 70 35.82 24.60 -2.77
N CYS A 71 35.68 23.37 -2.27
CA CYS A 71 35.93 22.15 -3.05
C CYS A 71 34.97 22.09 -4.26
N THR A 72 35.50 21.77 -5.45
CA THR A 72 34.75 21.76 -6.72
C THR A 72 34.54 20.33 -7.24
N ALA A 73 33.69 20.19 -8.27
CA ALA A 73 33.44 18.89 -8.90
C ALA A 73 34.68 18.19 -9.47
N ARG A 74 35.76 18.95 -9.72
CA ARG A 74 37.02 18.44 -10.27
C ARG A 74 37.91 17.81 -9.19
N ASP A 75 37.57 18.01 -7.92
CA ASP A 75 38.31 17.51 -6.75
C ASP A 75 37.87 16.11 -6.30
N LEU A 76 36.84 15.54 -6.96
CA LEU A 76 36.36 14.18 -6.72
C LEU A 76 36.47 13.35 -8.01
N SER A 77 37.15 12.21 -7.93
CA SER A 77 37.17 11.20 -9.00
C SER A 77 36.12 10.13 -8.72
N ILE A 78 35.24 9.88 -9.69
CA ILE A 78 34.21 8.83 -9.61
C ILE A 78 34.46 7.86 -10.77
N SER A 79 34.75 6.61 -10.45
CA SER A 79 34.92 5.53 -11.44
C SER A 79 33.93 4.41 -11.20
N GLN A 80 33.57 3.73 -12.29
CA GLN A 80 32.68 2.58 -12.25
C GLN A 80 33.25 1.49 -13.16
N SER A 81 33.38 0.27 -12.62
CA SER A 81 33.84 -0.91 -13.35
C SER A 81 32.84 -2.06 -13.22
N LYS A 82 32.91 -3.01 -14.16
CA LYS A 82 32.09 -4.23 -14.15
C LYS A 82 32.86 -5.35 -13.44
N GLY A 83 32.22 -6.03 -12.50
CA GLY A 83 32.77 -7.21 -11.81
C GLY A 83 32.65 -8.51 -12.62
N SER A 84 33.25 -9.60 -12.14
CA SER A 84 33.08 -10.95 -12.71
C SER A 84 31.67 -11.50 -12.43
N THR A 85 31.01 -12.16 -13.38
CA THR A 85 29.59 -12.56 -13.22
C THR A 85 29.29 -13.99 -13.65
N THR A 86 28.70 -14.75 -12.72
CA THR A 86 27.60 -15.71 -12.94
C THR A 86 26.34 -15.13 -12.28
N GLY A 87 25.23 -14.91 -13.01
CA GLY A 87 24.00 -14.27 -12.49
C GLY A 87 23.81 -12.78 -12.81
N ILE A 88 23.15 -12.02 -11.92
CA ILE A 88 22.79 -10.59 -12.12
C ILE A 88 24.06 -9.73 -12.33
N PRO A 89 24.10 -8.83 -13.34
CA PRO A 89 25.25 -7.96 -13.58
C PRO A 89 25.73 -7.21 -12.33
N HIS A 90 27.02 -7.34 -12.03
CA HIS A 90 27.68 -6.76 -10.86
C HIS A 90 28.58 -5.59 -11.25
N TYR A 91 28.50 -4.50 -10.51
CA TYR A 91 29.26 -3.27 -10.75
C TYR A 91 29.96 -2.81 -9.47
N ILE A 92 31.15 -2.25 -9.61
CA ILE A 92 31.95 -1.66 -8.53
C ILE A 92 32.08 -0.16 -8.80
N VAL A 93 31.78 0.67 -7.81
CA VAL A 93 31.91 2.13 -7.87
C VAL A 93 32.98 2.57 -6.87
N GLN A 94 33.90 3.42 -7.32
CA GLN A 94 34.92 4.03 -6.46
C GLN A 94 34.82 5.55 -6.54
N ILE A 95 34.82 6.20 -5.38
CA ILE A 95 34.77 7.66 -5.23
C ILE A 95 36.01 8.07 -4.41
N VAL A 96 36.87 8.92 -4.98
CA VAL A 96 38.15 9.32 -4.40
C VAL A 96 38.23 10.84 -4.31
N ASN A 97 38.61 11.36 -3.14
CA ASN A 97 39.01 12.76 -3.01
C ASN A 97 40.43 12.96 -3.56
N THR A 98 40.53 13.63 -4.70
CA THR A 98 41.79 13.93 -5.39
C THR A 98 42.26 15.37 -5.16
N CYS A 99 41.64 16.12 -4.25
CA CYS A 99 42.04 17.50 -4.00
C CYS A 99 43.46 17.58 -3.42
N VAL A 100 44.31 18.38 -4.08
CA VAL A 100 45.69 18.64 -3.67
C VAL A 100 45.81 20.12 -3.28
N SER A 101 45.18 20.51 -2.17
CA SER A 101 45.27 21.87 -1.62
C SER A 101 46.08 21.89 -0.33
N SER A 102 46.99 22.85 -0.19
CA SER A 102 47.83 23.07 0.99
C SER A 102 47.07 23.55 2.23
N SER A 103 45.78 23.89 2.10
CA SER A 103 44.89 24.28 3.21
C SER A 103 43.94 23.17 3.68
N GLY A 104 44.03 21.97 3.09
CA GLY A 104 43.10 20.86 3.35
C GLY A 104 41.75 21.04 2.64
N CYS A 105 41.37 20.07 1.80
CA CYS A 105 40.01 19.97 1.24
C CYS A 105 39.44 18.62 1.63
N ALA A 106 38.44 18.66 2.50
CA ALA A 106 37.71 17.50 2.97
C ALA A 106 36.23 17.67 2.60
N PRO A 107 35.84 17.39 1.34
CA PRO A 107 34.46 17.56 0.89
C PRO A 107 33.54 16.71 1.77
N SER A 108 32.45 17.33 2.20
CA SER A 108 31.40 16.73 3.03
C SER A 108 30.06 16.90 2.33
N ASN A 109 29.04 16.18 2.77
CA ASN A 109 27.71 16.21 2.19
C ASN A 109 27.75 16.08 0.65
N ILE A 110 28.40 15.01 0.16
CA ILE A 110 28.62 14.77 -1.27
C ILE A 110 27.36 14.11 -1.84
N HIS A 111 26.72 14.78 -2.80
CA HIS A 111 25.51 14.29 -3.48
C HIS A 111 25.79 13.91 -4.93
N LEU A 112 25.26 12.76 -5.37
CA LEU A 112 25.42 12.23 -6.72
C LEU A 112 24.07 11.98 -7.41
N HIS A 113 23.96 12.34 -8.69
CA HIS A 113 22.85 11.99 -9.58
C HIS A 113 22.82 10.48 -9.75
N CYS A 114 21.72 9.85 -9.32
CA CYS A 114 21.59 8.40 -9.30
C CYS A 114 20.24 7.89 -9.86
N GLY A 115 19.40 8.77 -10.40
CA GLY A 115 18.06 8.47 -10.90
C GLY A 115 17.25 7.57 -9.98
N TRP A 116 16.75 6.47 -10.54
CA TRP A 116 16.03 5.42 -9.81
C TRP A 116 16.97 4.33 -9.25
N PHE A 117 18.16 4.68 -8.78
CA PHE A 117 19.12 3.72 -8.25
C PHE A 117 18.47 2.69 -7.31
N ALA A 118 18.58 1.42 -7.69
CA ALA A 118 18.13 0.27 -6.95
C ALA A 118 19.13 -0.87 -7.19
N SER A 119 19.36 -1.67 -6.17
CA SER A 119 20.28 -2.80 -6.21
C SER A 119 19.59 -4.03 -5.63
N ALA A 120 19.74 -5.16 -6.31
CA ALA A 120 19.26 -6.46 -5.84
C ALA A 120 20.03 -6.94 -4.60
N ARG A 121 21.26 -6.45 -4.40
CA ARG A 121 22.05 -6.65 -3.17
C ARG A 121 22.10 -5.37 -2.36
N ILE A 122 21.93 -5.48 -1.04
CA ILE A 122 21.96 -4.33 -0.13
C ILE A 122 23.31 -3.62 -0.24
N VAL A 123 23.29 -2.33 -0.56
CA VAL A 123 24.47 -1.45 -0.51
C VAL A 123 24.49 -0.81 0.86
N ASN A 124 25.63 -0.84 1.55
CA ASN A 124 25.75 -0.27 2.89
C ASN A 124 25.39 1.23 2.84
N PRO A 125 24.33 1.67 3.55
CA PRO A 125 23.83 3.05 3.47
C PRO A 125 24.80 4.06 4.08
N ARG A 126 25.80 3.63 4.87
CA ARG A 126 26.89 4.50 5.33
C ARG A 126 27.82 4.90 4.20
N PHE A 127 27.96 4.09 3.15
CA PHE A 127 28.80 4.42 2.00
C PHE A 127 28.01 5.10 0.88
N PHE A 128 26.77 4.68 0.63
CA PHE A 128 25.94 5.23 -0.44
C PHE A 128 24.44 5.02 -0.16
N LYS A 129 23.65 6.10 -0.11
CA LYS A 129 22.20 6.07 0.17
C LYS A 129 21.43 6.99 -0.75
N ARG A 130 20.38 6.49 -1.41
CA ARG A 130 19.42 7.35 -2.15
C ARG A 130 18.49 8.05 -1.16
N LEU A 131 18.46 9.38 -1.17
CA LEU A 131 17.57 10.19 -0.34
C LEU A 131 16.22 10.42 -1.04
N SER A 132 16.25 10.74 -2.32
CA SER A 132 15.07 10.92 -3.18
C SER A 132 15.38 10.58 -4.64
N TYR A 133 14.42 10.77 -5.55
CA TYR A 133 14.68 10.57 -6.98
C TYR A 133 15.88 11.42 -7.42
N ASP A 134 16.84 10.78 -8.08
CA ASP A 134 18.05 11.42 -8.61
C ASP A 134 18.97 12.11 -7.60
N ASP A 135 18.78 11.84 -6.30
CA ASP A 135 19.63 12.36 -5.22
C ASP A 135 20.15 11.22 -4.32
N CYS A 136 21.47 10.99 -4.37
CA CYS A 136 22.16 10.02 -3.54
C CYS A 136 23.29 10.62 -2.72
N LEU A 137 23.28 10.36 -1.42
CA LEU A 137 24.27 10.78 -0.44
C LEU A 137 25.42 9.77 -0.35
N VAL A 138 26.65 10.27 -0.35
CA VAL A 138 27.89 9.48 -0.19
C VAL A 138 28.41 9.60 1.23
N ASN A 139 28.97 8.50 1.75
CA ASN A 139 29.66 8.45 3.04
C ASN A 139 28.80 8.97 4.22
N GLY A 140 27.48 8.83 4.16
CA GLY A 140 26.55 9.37 5.16
C GLY A 140 26.64 10.89 5.34
N GLY A 141 27.15 11.61 4.35
CA GLY A 141 27.42 13.06 4.41
C GLY A 141 28.71 13.44 5.14
N GLN A 142 29.47 12.46 5.66
CA GLN A 142 30.74 12.72 6.34
C GLN A 142 31.85 13.17 5.40
N MET A 143 32.85 13.85 5.97
CA MET A 143 34.02 14.36 5.28
C MET A 143 34.83 13.23 4.61
N LEU A 144 35.22 13.41 3.35
CA LEU A 144 36.14 12.53 2.65
C LEU A 144 37.55 13.14 2.69
N ARG A 145 38.47 12.58 3.49
CA ARG A 145 39.84 13.12 3.62
C ARG A 145 40.62 13.03 2.30
N THR A 146 41.63 13.86 2.13
CA THR A 146 42.51 13.82 0.94
C THR A 146 43.05 12.40 0.73
N GLY A 147 42.86 11.85 -0.48
CA GLY A 147 43.27 10.48 -0.83
C GLY A 147 42.36 9.36 -0.33
N GLN A 148 41.33 9.66 0.48
CA GLN A 148 40.39 8.66 0.95
C GLN A 148 39.47 8.18 -0.18
N MET A 149 39.23 6.87 -0.24
CA MET A 149 38.38 6.21 -1.22
C MET A 149 37.18 5.56 -0.54
N ILE A 150 35.98 5.79 -1.08
CA ILE A 150 34.79 4.99 -0.80
C ILE A 150 34.57 4.05 -1.97
N SER A 151 34.47 2.75 -1.68
CA SER A 151 34.20 1.71 -2.68
C SER A 151 32.98 0.91 -2.25
N PHE A 152 32.03 0.74 -3.16
CA PHE A 152 30.87 -0.13 -2.95
C PHE A 152 30.51 -0.86 -4.23
N SER A 153 29.80 -1.98 -4.07
CA SER A 153 29.33 -2.77 -5.20
C SER A 153 27.82 -2.87 -5.20
N TYR A 154 27.22 -2.95 -6.38
CA TYR A 154 25.78 -3.10 -6.54
C TYR A 154 25.46 -4.09 -7.67
N SER A 155 24.28 -4.71 -7.58
CA SER A 155 23.79 -5.69 -8.55
C SER A 155 22.50 -5.19 -9.16
N ASN A 156 22.43 -5.09 -10.48
CA ASN A 156 21.23 -4.59 -11.15
C ASN A 156 21.00 -5.37 -12.46
N SER A 157 19.77 -5.82 -12.69
CA SER A 157 19.34 -6.57 -13.88
C SER A 157 19.22 -5.69 -15.14
N PHE A 158 19.21 -4.36 -14.99
CA PHE A 158 19.12 -3.42 -16.11
C PHE A 158 20.51 -3.08 -16.67
N ILE A 159 20.92 -3.79 -17.72
CA ILE A 159 21.84 -3.24 -18.74
C ILE A 159 20.98 -2.39 -19.68
N GLN A 160 20.87 -1.08 -19.43
CA GLN A 160 20.33 -0.16 -20.44
C GLN A 160 21.35 -0.06 -21.59
N LYS A 161 21.03 -0.66 -22.73
CA LYS A 161 21.83 -0.60 -23.96
C LYS A 161 21.80 0.83 -24.56
N GLY A 162 22.91 1.57 -24.38
CA GLY A 162 23.45 2.63 -25.25
C GLY A 162 22.87 4.07 -25.16
N PRO A 163 23.67 5.14 -25.38
CA PRO A 163 25.08 5.34 -25.06
C PRO A 163 25.25 5.85 -23.61
N SER A 164 26.01 5.11 -22.80
CA SER A 164 26.63 5.50 -21.52
C SER A 164 26.02 6.70 -20.76
N ARG A 165 25.06 6.51 -19.84
CA ARG A 165 24.74 7.54 -18.83
C ARG A 165 23.91 7.05 -17.62
N THR A 166 24.36 6.01 -16.92
CA THR A 166 24.30 6.03 -15.44
C THR A 166 25.69 6.41 -14.94
N ARG A 167 26.26 7.48 -15.50
CA ARG A 167 27.40 8.11 -14.82
C ARG A 167 26.79 8.74 -13.59
N ILE A 168 27.06 8.12 -12.44
CA ILE A 168 26.93 8.78 -11.15
C ILE A 168 27.72 10.09 -11.29
N LYS A 169 26.99 11.20 -11.36
CA LYS A 169 27.55 12.53 -11.60
C LYS A 169 27.35 13.34 -10.36
N LEU A 170 28.37 14.09 -9.98
CA LEU A 170 28.29 14.96 -8.84
C LEU A 170 27.19 16.03 -9.05
N VAL A 171 26.28 16.13 -8.08
CA VAL A 171 25.24 17.17 -8.01
C VAL A 171 25.79 18.39 -7.29
N THR A 172 26.36 18.19 -6.09
CA THR A 172 26.74 19.27 -5.17
C THR A 172 27.78 18.76 -4.16
N ILE A 173 28.67 19.66 -3.74
CA ILE A 173 29.64 19.46 -2.64
C ILE A 173 29.44 20.62 -1.66
N MET A 174 29.40 20.32 -0.36
CA MET A 174 29.47 21.36 0.68
C MET A 174 30.77 21.25 1.49
N HIS A 175 31.32 22.42 1.84
CA HIS A 175 32.45 22.55 2.76
C HIS A 175 31.94 23.21 4.05
N LEU A 176 32.18 22.59 5.20
CA LEU A 176 31.94 23.19 6.52
C LEU A 176 33.28 23.69 7.06
N SER A 177 33.48 25.01 7.06
CA SER A 177 34.48 25.64 7.95
C SER A 177 33.86 25.74 9.34
N THR A 178 34.59 25.29 10.35
CA THR A 178 34.21 25.38 11.77
C THR A 178 33.96 26.82 12.20
N ASP A 179 32.74 27.13 12.66
CA ASP A 179 32.50 27.77 13.96
C ASP A 179 30.98 27.92 14.20
N PHE A 180 30.44 27.20 15.19
CA PHE A 180 29.15 27.57 15.81
C PHE A 180 29.13 27.09 17.26
N SER A 181 29.41 28.03 18.16
CA SER A 181 29.10 27.93 19.58
C SER A 181 27.69 28.51 19.84
N LEU A 182 26.94 27.83 20.72
CA LEU A 182 25.86 28.35 21.57
C LEU A 182 24.56 28.86 20.91
N LEU A 183 23.47 28.09 21.07
CA LEU A 183 22.17 28.58 21.61
C LEU A 183 21.11 27.47 21.67
N ARG A 184 20.72 27.05 22.89
CA ARG A 184 19.33 26.97 23.40
C ARG A 184 19.24 26.06 24.64
N VAL A 185 18.76 26.64 25.74
CA VAL A 185 18.37 25.96 26.98
C VAL A 185 17.05 26.61 27.45
N LEU A 186 16.00 25.77 27.56
CA LEU A 186 14.88 25.70 28.55
C LEU A 186 13.98 26.94 28.76
N SER A 187 12.67 26.93 28.45
CA SER A 187 11.49 26.30 29.12
C SER A 187 11.12 26.91 30.48
N TYR A 188 9.85 27.31 30.70
CA TYR A 188 9.01 27.02 31.89
C TYR A 188 7.63 27.74 31.91
N ASP A 189 6.60 26.93 32.20
CA ASP A 189 5.33 27.06 32.94
C ASP A 189 4.18 28.06 32.67
N LEU A 190 2.97 27.46 32.63
CA LEU A 190 1.64 28.07 32.67
C LEU A 190 0.80 27.34 33.74
N ILE A 191 0.53 28.00 34.88
CA ILE A 191 -0.53 27.61 35.83
C ILE A 191 -1.19 28.90 36.34
N CYS A 192 -2.50 29.05 36.13
CA CYS A 192 -3.35 29.86 37.00
C CYS A 192 -4.83 29.44 36.92
N SER A 193 -5.38 29.25 38.11
CA SER A 193 -6.69 28.71 38.45
C SER A 193 -7.88 29.63 38.15
N ILE A 194 -9.02 28.97 37.96
CA ILE A 194 -10.38 29.51 37.94
C ILE A 194 -10.90 29.58 39.37
N ASP A 195 -11.46 30.73 39.78
CA ASP A 195 -12.35 30.84 40.93
C ASP A 195 -13.32 32.02 40.72
N ARG A 196 -14.64 31.75 40.81
CA ARG A 196 -15.74 32.63 41.31
C ARG A 196 -17.12 32.24 40.75
N LEU A 197 -17.96 31.58 41.57
CA LEU A 197 -19.19 32.10 42.20
C LEU A 197 -20.20 30.97 42.58
N PRO A 198 -20.99 31.14 43.67
CA PRO A 198 -21.77 30.11 44.33
C PRO A 198 -23.29 30.18 44.05
N THR A 199 -23.99 29.05 44.17
CA THR A 199 -25.29 28.80 44.84
C THR A 199 -26.05 27.65 44.16
N ALA A 200 -26.13 26.48 44.80
CA ALA A 200 -27.24 25.50 44.74
C ALA A 200 -26.89 24.25 45.58
N PHE A 201 -26.81 24.40 46.90
CA PHE A 201 -26.81 23.27 47.82
C PHE A 201 -28.25 22.73 47.88
N TYR A 202 -28.49 21.52 47.35
CA TYR A 202 -29.52 20.52 47.71
C TYR A 202 -29.78 19.51 46.57
N GLY A 203 -29.43 19.82 45.32
CA GLY A 203 -29.49 18.88 44.18
C GLY A 203 -28.25 18.01 43.97
N LEU A 204 -27.13 18.35 44.62
CA LEU A 204 -25.82 17.71 44.37
C LEU A 204 -25.71 16.28 44.93
N THR A 205 -26.46 15.95 45.99
CA THR A 205 -26.34 14.67 46.70
C THR A 205 -26.95 13.50 45.94
N ILE A 206 -27.99 13.75 45.13
CA ILE A 206 -28.60 12.72 44.26
C ILE A 206 -27.75 12.54 43.00
N PHE A 207 -27.26 13.64 42.42
CA PHE A 207 -26.41 13.62 41.22
C PHE A 207 -25.05 12.96 41.48
N GLN A 208 -24.42 13.21 42.64
CA GLN A 208 -23.17 12.56 43.03
C GLN A 208 -23.34 11.07 43.33
N ARG A 209 -24.51 10.63 43.80
CA ARG A 209 -24.80 9.21 44.06
C ARG A 209 -25.11 8.45 42.77
N PHE A 210 -25.76 9.09 41.80
CA PHE A 210 -26.06 8.53 40.48
C PHE A 210 -24.80 8.45 39.58
N SER A 211 -23.99 9.51 39.57
CA SER A 211 -22.72 9.57 38.82
C SER A 211 -21.68 8.55 39.31
N ARG A 212 -21.74 8.12 40.58
CA ARG A 212 -20.87 7.08 41.14
C ARG A 212 -21.22 5.67 40.67
N ASN A 213 -22.48 5.42 40.35
CA ASN A 213 -22.97 4.10 39.96
C ASN A 213 -23.08 3.91 38.43
N TYR A 214 -23.16 5.00 37.64
CA TYR A 214 -23.36 4.93 36.17
C TYR A 214 -22.57 6.01 35.40
N PRO A 215 -21.22 5.92 35.33
CA PRO A 215 -20.36 6.98 34.78
C PRO A 215 -20.50 7.24 33.26
N MET A 216 -21.12 6.32 32.50
CA MET A 216 -21.34 6.51 31.05
C MET A 216 -22.50 7.44 30.68
N TYR A 217 -23.42 7.73 31.59
CA TYR A 217 -24.65 8.48 31.28
C TYR A 217 -24.61 9.97 31.66
N THR A 218 -23.52 10.42 32.30
CA THR A 218 -23.38 11.80 32.82
C THR A 218 -23.30 12.89 31.75
N MET A 219 -22.99 12.55 30.49
CA MET A 219 -22.88 13.53 29.39
C MET A 219 -24.22 14.01 28.80
N LEU A 220 -25.33 13.32 29.06
CA LEU A 220 -26.62 13.59 28.39
C LEU A 220 -27.48 14.67 29.07
N LEU A 221 -27.12 15.12 30.27
CA LEU A 221 -27.95 16.05 31.07
C LEU A 221 -27.44 17.50 31.08
N SER A 222 -26.30 17.80 30.44
CA SER A 222 -25.69 19.14 30.45
C SER A 222 -26.41 20.20 29.60
N ASN A 223 -27.38 19.81 28.77
CA ASN A 223 -28.08 20.72 27.83
C ASN A 223 -29.51 21.13 28.24
N LEU A 224 -29.98 20.74 29.43
CA LEU A 224 -31.30 21.16 29.91
C LEU A 224 -31.21 22.42 30.77
N THR A 225 -31.44 23.58 30.16
CA THR A 225 -31.67 24.84 30.91
C THR A 225 -33.11 24.88 31.39
N PHE A 226 -33.34 24.64 32.69
CA PHE A 226 -34.66 24.76 33.32
C PHE A 226 -34.88 26.18 33.83
N ARG A 227 -35.86 26.88 33.27
CA ARG A 227 -36.46 28.10 33.86
C ARG A 227 -37.93 27.81 34.15
N GLY A 228 -38.27 27.62 35.42
CA GLY A 228 -39.67 27.55 35.88
C GLY A 228 -39.82 27.00 37.30
N ASN A 229 -40.35 27.82 38.21
CA ASN A 229 -40.63 27.48 39.62
C ASN A 229 -41.98 26.76 39.80
N ASN A 230 -42.23 25.63 39.12
CA ASN A 230 -43.41 24.81 39.40
C ASN A 230 -43.16 23.33 39.09
N GLU A 231 -43.11 22.51 40.13
CA GLU A 231 -42.73 21.09 40.09
C GLU A 231 -43.76 20.19 39.38
N ASN A 232 -45.04 20.59 39.33
CA ASN A 232 -46.08 19.90 38.56
C ASN A 232 -45.93 20.06 37.02
N GLY A 233 -45.05 20.95 36.55
CA GLY A 233 -44.76 21.15 35.13
C GLY A 233 -43.68 20.22 34.58
N LEU A 234 -42.87 19.59 35.43
CA LEU A 234 -41.70 18.80 35.02
C LEU A 234 -42.08 17.49 34.31
N ALA A 235 -43.06 16.75 34.83
CA ALA A 235 -43.52 15.50 34.22
C ALA A 235 -44.25 15.73 32.87
N VAL A 236 -45.05 16.78 32.79
CA VAL A 236 -45.84 17.13 31.59
C VAL A 236 -44.97 17.68 30.47
N ALA A 237 -43.94 18.48 30.78
CA ALA A 237 -42.98 18.97 29.79
C ALA A 237 -42.07 17.85 29.26
N PHE A 238 -41.72 16.87 30.11
CA PHE A 238 -40.89 15.73 29.74
C PHE A 238 -41.60 14.78 28.75
N CYS A 239 -42.89 14.49 28.97
CA CYS A 239 -43.70 13.70 28.02
C CYS A 239 -44.00 14.45 26.70
N LYS A 240 -44.21 15.78 26.73
CA LYS A 240 -44.43 16.58 25.51
C LYS A 240 -43.20 16.68 24.60
N ASN A 241 -41.99 16.77 25.16
CA ASN A 241 -40.75 16.82 24.37
C ASN A 241 -40.35 15.49 23.72
N LEU A 242 -40.90 14.37 24.20
CA LEU A 242 -40.63 13.03 23.67
C LEU A 242 -41.42 12.70 22.39
N GLY A 243 -42.43 13.49 22.02
CA GLY A 243 -43.21 13.26 20.79
C GLY A 243 -43.93 11.91 20.74
N CYS A 244 -44.29 11.32 21.89
CA CYS A 244 -44.94 10.03 21.97
C CYS A 244 -46.45 10.15 21.74
N THR A 245 -46.89 10.15 20.48
CA THR A 245 -48.31 10.00 20.13
C THR A 245 -48.71 8.59 19.72
N GLU A 246 -47.78 7.64 19.59
CA GLU A 246 -48.09 6.26 19.21
C GLU A 246 -47.22 5.23 19.95
N THR A 247 -47.81 4.06 20.20
CA THR A 247 -47.20 2.90 20.86
C THR A 247 -45.95 2.43 20.12
N LEU A 248 -44.77 2.64 20.71
CA LEU A 248 -43.50 2.13 20.20
C LEU A 248 -43.32 0.64 20.57
N PRO A 249 -42.84 -0.22 19.65
CA PRO A 249 -42.56 -1.62 19.97
C PRO A 249 -41.48 -1.74 21.05
N GLY A 250 -41.81 -2.36 22.18
CA GLY A 250 -40.87 -2.64 23.27
C GLY A 250 -40.86 -1.66 24.44
N CYS A 251 -41.63 -0.56 24.41
CA CYS A 251 -41.80 0.31 25.57
C CYS A 251 -43.08 -0.06 26.35
N ARG A 252 -42.95 -0.48 27.62
CA ARG A 252 -44.07 -0.89 28.52
C ARG A 252 -44.70 0.29 29.29
N ILE A 253 -44.65 1.49 28.76
CA ILE A 253 -45.31 2.66 29.38
C ILE A 253 -46.18 3.32 28.34
N THR A 254 -47.48 3.36 28.59
CA THR A 254 -48.42 4.17 27.83
C THR A 254 -48.52 5.55 28.51
N CYS A 255 -48.65 6.65 27.76
CA CYS A 255 -48.76 8.00 28.35
C CYS A 255 -49.93 8.13 29.33
N THR A 256 -50.93 7.25 29.22
CA THR A 256 -52.05 7.08 30.15
C THR A 256 -51.60 6.68 31.57
N ASP A 257 -50.55 5.87 31.72
CA ASP A 257 -50.08 5.40 33.04
C ASP A 257 -49.45 6.50 33.90
N VAL A 258 -48.89 7.53 33.25
CA VAL A 258 -48.20 8.67 33.90
C VAL A 258 -49.19 9.75 34.35
N LEU A 259 -50.26 9.97 33.57
CA LEU A 259 -51.25 11.01 33.86
C LEU A 259 -52.28 10.57 34.92
N GLU A 260 -52.63 9.28 34.98
CA GLU A 260 -53.64 8.80 35.95
C GLU A 260 -53.09 8.59 37.36
N ASN A 261 -51.76 8.44 37.52
CA ASN A 261 -51.14 8.20 38.83
C ASN A 261 -50.33 9.39 39.38
N GLY A 262 -50.35 10.57 38.74
CA GLY A 262 -49.51 11.72 39.07
C GLY A 262 -49.51 12.15 40.55
N ASN A 263 -50.60 11.90 41.27
CA ASN A 263 -50.73 12.25 42.70
C ASN A 263 -50.19 11.19 43.67
N ALA A 264 -49.64 10.07 43.20
CA ALA A 264 -49.16 8.95 44.04
C ALA A 264 -47.63 8.76 44.03
N TRP A 265 -46.88 9.65 43.37
CA TRP A 265 -45.41 9.56 43.23
C TRP A 265 -44.64 10.38 44.28
N GLU A 266 -45.32 11.14 45.14
CA GLU A 266 -44.69 12.07 46.08
C GLU A 266 -44.14 11.45 47.38
N THR A 267 -44.25 10.14 47.62
CA THR A 267 -43.99 9.59 48.97
C THR A 267 -42.99 8.44 49.09
N SER A 268 -42.31 7.99 48.02
CA SER A 268 -41.20 7.03 48.18
C SER A 268 -40.02 7.22 47.19
N PRO A 269 -38.77 7.26 47.68
CA PRO A 269 -37.57 7.35 46.84
C PRO A 269 -37.45 6.22 45.80
N THR A 270 -37.93 5.03 46.15
CA THR A 270 -37.90 3.82 45.31
C THR A 270 -38.77 3.92 44.06
N LYS A 271 -39.90 4.65 44.11
CA LYS A 271 -40.77 4.85 42.94
C LYS A 271 -40.17 5.85 41.95
N VAL A 272 -39.50 6.90 42.43
CA VAL A 272 -38.80 7.88 41.59
C VAL A 272 -37.61 7.24 40.85
N GLU A 273 -36.83 6.39 41.54
CA GLU A 273 -35.77 5.59 40.90
C GLU A 273 -36.32 4.66 39.81
N THR A 274 -37.43 3.98 40.08
CA THR A 274 -38.08 3.09 39.11
C THR A 274 -38.56 3.86 37.86
N PHE A 275 -39.16 5.05 38.06
CA PHE A 275 -39.60 5.92 36.95
C PHE A 275 -38.43 6.44 36.11
N LEU A 276 -37.35 6.89 36.76
CA LEU A 276 -36.13 7.34 36.07
C LEU A 276 -35.49 6.20 35.27
N GLN A 277 -35.42 5.00 35.85
CA GLN A 277 -34.84 3.82 35.20
C GLN A 277 -35.66 3.38 33.98
N LEU A 278 -37.00 3.41 34.09
CA LEU A 278 -37.91 3.13 32.97
C LEU A 278 -37.84 4.21 31.88
N SER A 279 -37.78 5.49 32.26
CA SER A 279 -37.64 6.62 31.33
C SER A 279 -36.33 6.60 30.56
N LEU A 280 -35.21 6.28 31.24
CA LEU A 280 -33.90 6.07 30.63
C LEU A 280 -33.93 4.88 29.66
N SER A 281 -34.59 3.78 30.03
CA SER A 281 -34.72 2.60 29.16
C SER A 281 -35.53 2.89 27.89
N CYS A 282 -36.60 3.67 27.98
CA CYS A 282 -37.40 4.04 26.82
C CYS A 282 -36.70 5.08 25.94
N HIS A 283 -35.97 6.05 26.53
CA HIS A 283 -35.08 6.95 25.78
C HIS A 283 -33.99 6.21 25.02
N ALA A 284 -33.33 5.25 25.67
CA ALA A 284 -32.33 4.40 25.03
C ALA A 284 -32.95 3.59 23.88
N ALA A 285 -34.15 3.04 24.07
CA ALA A 285 -34.87 2.32 23.01
C ALA A 285 -35.25 3.21 21.82
N VAL A 286 -35.75 4.43 22.07
CA VAL A 286 -36.10 5.41 21.03
C VAL A 286 -34.87 5.93 20.30
N PHE A 287 -33.79 6.22 21.04
CA PHE A 287 -32.51 6.62 20.46
C PHE A 287 -31.94 5.51 19.58
N ASN A 288 -31.90 4.28 20.07
CA ASN A 288 -31.47 3.11 19.30
C ASN A 288 -32.36 2.88 18.06
N TYR A 289 -33.68 3.06 18.18
CA TYR A 289 -34.59 2.96 17.04
C TYR A 289 -34.32 4.04 15.99
N LYS A 290 -34.14 5.30 16.39
CA LYS A 290 -33.82 6.42 15.49
C LYS A 290 -32.44 6.27 14.85
N VAL A 291 -31.44 5.82 15.60
CA VAL A 291 -30.10 5.51 15.09
C VAL A 291 -30.18 4.37 14.09
N ASN A 292 -30.85 3.26 14.41
CA ASN A 292 -31.03 2.13 13.48
C ASN A 292 -31.80 2.54 12.21
N ALA A 293 -32.83 3.37 12.32
CA ALA A 293 -33.56 3.90 11.17
C ALA A 293 -32.67 4.79 10.28
N SER A 294 -31.83 5.64 10.90
CA SER A 294 -30.86 6.47 10.18
C SER A 294 -29.75 5.63 9.53
N MET A 295 -29.24 4.61 10.22
CA MET A 295 -28.22 3.69 9.69
C MET A 295 -28.77 2.88 8.52
N ASN A 296 -30.00 2.37 8.62
CA ASN A 296 -30.68 1.69 7.51
C ASN A 296 -30.80 2.59 6.28
N LYS A 297 -31.20 3.86 6.46
CA LYS A 297 -31.31 4.83 5.36
C LYS A 297 -29.97 5.15 4.70
N SER A 298 -28.86 5.19 5.45
CA SER A 298 -27.53 5.39 4.86
C SER A 298 -26.97 4.13 4.21
N LEU A 299 -27.28 2.94 4.73
CA LEU A 299 -26.93 1.68 4.09
C LEU A 299 -27.67 1.49 2.75
N ASP A 300 -28.87 2.04 2.62
CA ASP A 300 -29.60 2.06 1.36
C ASP A 300 -28.85 2.83 0.26
N LYS A 301 -28.09 3.89 0.60
CA LYS A 301 -27.21 4.57 -0.37
C LYS A 301 -26.12 3.64 -0.92
N VAL A 302 -25.55 2.79 -0.06
CA VAL A 302 -24.54 1.80 -0.47
C VAL A 302 -25.16 0.77 -1.40
N LYS A 303 -26.36 0.26 -1.06
CA LYS A 303 -27.11 -0.68 -1.92
C LYS A 303 -27.41 -0.04 -3.29
N ASP A 304 -27.95 1.18 -3.28
CA ASP A 304 -28.29 1.93 -4.50
C ASP A 304 -27.06 2.15 -5.38
N LEU A 305 -25.91 2.48 -4.79
CA LEU A 305 -24.66 2.65 -5.52
C LEU A 305 -24.24 1.34 -6.21
N VAL A 306 -24.17 0.23 -5.47
CA VAL A 306 -23.74 -1.06 -6.01
C VAL A 306 -24.69 -1.54 -7.12
N VAL A 307 -26.00 -1.38 -6.93
CA VAL A 307 -27.02 -1.72 -7.94
C VAL A 307 -26.86 -0.83 -9.18
N ARG A 308 -26.69 0.49 -9.01
CA ARG A 308 -26.56 1.44 -10.12
C ARG A 308 -25.27 1.24 -10.92
N SER A 309 -24.18 0.87 -10.26
CA SER A 309 -22.90 0.56 -10.93
C SER A 309 -22.95 -0.72 -11.76
N LYS A 310 -24.07 -1.47 -11.74
CA LYS A 310 -24.25 -2.73 -12.47
C LYS A 310 -23.11 -3.70 -12.21
N VAL A 311 -22.61 -3.73 -10.96
CA VAL A 311 -21.73 -4.82 -10.49
C VAL A 311 -22.44 -6.10 -10.94
N PRO A 312 -21.77 -6.97 -11.73
CA PRO A 312 -22.42 -7.82 -12.71
C PRO A 312 -23.60 -8.49 -12.04
N SER A 313 -24.80 -8.13 -12.49
CA SER A 313 -26.00 -7.97 -11.67
C SER A 313 -26.62 -9.25 -11.10
N ILE A 314 -25.80 -10.25 -10.73
CA ILE A 314 -25.74 -10.96 -9.44
C ILE A 314 -24.91 -12.27 -9.56
N THR A 315 -24.43 -12.68 -10.76
CA THR A 315 -24.05 -14.10 -10.97
C THR A 315 -22.91 -14.45 -11.96
N THR A 316 -22.00 -13.55 -12.37
CA THR A 316 -20.85 -14.04 -13.18
C THR A 316 -19.95 -14.92 -12.31
N LEU A 317 -19.90 -16.22 -12.61
CA LEU A 317 -19.06 -17.17 -11.88
C LEU A 317 -17.58 -16.79 -12.02
N PRO A 318 -16.75 -16.94 -10.96
CA PRO A 318 -15.33 -16.60 -11.00
C PRO A 318 -14.60 -17.22 -12.20
N GLN A 319 -14.93 -18.48 -12.53
CA GLN A 319 -14.36 -19.16 -13.69
C GLN A 319 -14.68 -18.49 -15.04
N ILE A 320 -15.89 -17.99 -15.23
CA ILE A 320 -16.26 -17.24 -16.44
C ILE A 320 -15.45 -15.94 -16.51
N SER A 321 -15.15 -15.34 -15.36
CA SER A 321 -14.34 -14.14 -15.31
C SER A 321 -12.88 -14.36 -15.72
N LEU A 322 -12.29 -15.51 -15.35
CA LEU A 322 -10.97 -15.92 -15.85
C LEU A 322 -10.98 -16.10 -17.37
N GLN A 323 -11.98 -16.82 -17.90
CA GLN A 323 -12.11 -17.05 -19.34
C GLN A 323 -12.24 -15.75 -20.14
N ARG A 324 -13.00 -14.78 -19.62
CA ARG A 324 -13.27 -13.49 -20.30
C ARG A 324 -12.20 -12.43 -20.08
N GLY A 325 -11.16 -12.70 -19.29
CA GLY A 325 -10.12 -11.69 -19.02
C GLY A 325 -10.57 -10.57 -18.09
N ASN A 326 -11.63 -10.79 -17.30
CA ASN A 326 -12.18 -9.80 -16.38
C ASN A 326 -12.17 -10.28 -14.92
N TRP A 327 -11.30 -11.25 -14.61
CA TRP A 327 -11.07 -11.70 -13.24
C TRP A 327 -10.37 -10.64 -12.38
N VAL A 328 -10.84 -10.49 -11.14
CA VAL A 328 -10.25 -9.61 -10.13
C VAL A 328 -10.01 -10.37 -8.83
N LYS A 329 -8.74 -10.41 -8.38
CA LYS A 329 -8.32 -10.96 -7.09
C LYS A 329 -7.93 -9.82 -6.15
N LEU A 330 -8.53 -9.75 -4.97
CA LEU A 330 -8.01 -8.92 -3.87
C LEU A 330 -6.91 -9.72 -3.15
N ILE A 331 -5.73 -9.13 -2.97
CA ILE A 331 -4.67 -9.69 -2.13
C ILE A 331 -4.64 -8.93 -0.80
N CYS A 332 -5.14 -9.54 0.27
CA CYS A 332 -4.98 -9.04 1.64
C CYS A 332 -3.50 -9.16 2.06
N GLY A 333 -2.84 -10.27 1.70
CA GLY A 333 -1.39 -10.47 1.85
C GLY A 333 -1.06 -11.75 2.62
N ALA A 334 -0.08 -12.51 2.13
CA ALA A 334 0.32 -13.79 2.70
C ALA A 334 0.88 -13.72 4.14
N SER A 335 1.42 -12.56 4.53
CA SER A 335 1.90 -12.26 5.89
C SER A 335 1.05 -11.22 6.63
N PHE A 336 -0.06 -10.75 6.03
CA PHE A 336 -0.94 -9.77 6.69
C PHE A 336 -2.03 -10.54 7.45
N GLU A 337 -2.08 -10.36 8.76
CA GLU A 337 -2.89 -11.15 9.69
C GLU A 337 -3.74 -10.27 10.62
N ASP A 338 -3.84 -8.96 10.35
CA ASP A 338 -4.79 -8.08 11.05
C ASP A 338 -6.23 -8.44 10.65
N VAL A 339 -6.87 -9.25 11.49
CA VAL A 339 -8.22 -9.77 11.26
C VAL A 339 -9.28 -8.66 11.13
N VAL A 340 -9.09 -7.50 11.77
CA VAL A 340 -10.06 -6.39 11.71
C VAL A 340 -10.01 -5.74 10.33
N ASP A 341 -8.81 -5.40 9.87
CA ASP A 341 -8.60 -4.83 8.54
C ASP A 341 -9.01 -5.81 7.44
N ILE A 342 -8.62 -7.07 7.56
CA ILE A 342 -8.93 -8.12 6.58
C ILE A 342 -10.43 -8.32 6.44
N ARG A 343 -11.17 -8.35 7.55
CA ARG A 343 -12.62 -8.48 7.55
C ARG A 343 -13.29 -7.30 6.84
N ASN A 344 -12.87 -6.08 7.16
CA ASN A 344 -13.43 -4.86 6.53
C ASN A 344 -13.07 -4.74 5.05
N LEU A 345 -11.83 -5.05 4.66
CA LEU A 345 -11.41 -5.13 3.26
C LEU A 345 -12.25 -6.16 2.49
N SER A 346 -12.47 -7.33 3.08
CA SER A 346 -13.24 -8.41 2.47
C SER A 346 -14.69 -7.99 2.22
N LEU A 347 -15.32 -7.29 3.16
CA LEU A 347 -16.66 -6.72 2.98
C LEU A 347 -16.69 -5.75 1.80
N VAL A 348 -15.82 -4.73 1.82
CA VAL A 348 -15.82 -3.64 0.82
C VAL A 348 -15.58 -4.19 -0.59
N TYR A 349 -14.59 -5.06 -0.76
CA TYR A 349 -14.27 -5.60 -2.08
C TYR A 349 -15.25 -6.66 -2.56
N THR A 350 -15.91 -7.38 -1.66
CA THR A 350 -17.04 -8.25 -2.04
C THR A 350 -18.17 -7.40 -2.63
N LEU A 351 -18.56 -6.29 -1.99
CA LEU A 351 -19.53 -5.34 -2.55
C LEU A 351 -19.10 -4.76 -3.91
N ALA A 352 -17.79 -4.57 -4.11
CA ALA A 352 -17.25 -4.09 -5.39
C ALA A 352 -17.23 -5.15 -6.50
N GLY A 353 -17.48 -6.43 -6.17
CA GLY A 353 -17.59 -7.52 -7.15
C GLY A 353 -16.27 -8.21 -7.51
N VAL A 354 -15.35 -8.35 -6.56
CA VAL A 354 -14.15 -9.21 -6.76
C VAL A 354 -14.54 -10.68 -6.95
N ASP A 355 -13.68 -11.44 -7.63
CA ASP A 355 -13.90 -12.87 -7.86
C ASP A 355 -13.24 -13.75 -6.81
N CYS A 356 -12.14 -13.28 -6.26
CA CYS A 356 -11.34 -13.99 -5.28
C CYS A 356 -10.77 -13.02 -4.23
N ILE A 357 -10.74 -13.46 -2.98
CA ILE A 357 -10.07 -12.78 -1.87
C ILE A 357 -8.98 -13.72 -1.37
N ASP A 358 -7.76 -13.21 -1.36
CA ASP A 358 -6.55 -13.95 -1.04
C ASP A 358 -5.90 -13.46 0.24
N CYS A 359 -5.53 -14.40 1.10
CA CYS A 359 -5.15 -14.11 2.47
C CYS A 359 -4.11 -15.10 3.00
N ALA A 360 -3.55 -14.78 4.17
CA ALA A 360 -2.63 -15.67 4.87
C ALA A 360 -3.30 -17.03 5.15
N ALA A 361 -2.54 -18.12 5.01
CA ALA A 361 -2.96 -19.47 5.41
C ALA A 361 -2.98 -19.61 6.94
N ASP A 362 -3.97 -18.95 7.57
CA ASP A 362 -4.25 -19.00 9.00
C ASP A 362 -5.77 -19.09 9.24
N GLY A 363 -6.18 -19.90 10.21
CA GLY A 363 -7.59 -20.15 10.49
C GLY A 363 -8.37 -18.91 10.93
N SER A 364 -7.74 -18.01 11.70
CA SER A 364 -8.38 -16.76 12.16
C SER A 364 -8.55 -15.76 11.02
N VAL A 365 -7.59 -15.71 10.11
CA VAL A 365 -7.63 -14.87 8.91
C VAL A 365 -8.71 -15.35 7.94
N VAL A 366 -8.79 -16.67 7.69
CA VAL A 366 -9.87 -17.27 6.87
C VAL A 366 -11.25 -16.97 7.44
N ASN A 367 -11.40 -17.04 8.78
CA ASN A 367 -12.66 -16.69 9.44
C ASN A 367 -13.02 -15.21 9.22
N ALA A 368 -12.05 -14.30 9.36
CA ALA A 368 -12.24 -12.86 9.14
C ALA A 368 -12.65 -12.54 7.70
N VAL A 369 -12.03 -13.19 6.71
CA VAL A 369 -12.43 -13.07 5.30
C VAL A 369 -13.88 -13.51 5.08
N ASN A 370 -14.24 -14.70 5.57
CA ASN A 370 -15.59 -15.23 5.41
C ASN A 370 -16.64 -14.40 6.17
N GLU A 371 -16.31 -13.85 7.33
CA GLU A 371 -17.17 -12.91 8.06
C GLU A 371 -17.43 -11.65 7.23
N GLY A 372 -16.40 -11.04 6.66
CA GLY A 372 -16.54 -9.86 5.79
C GLY A 372 -17.37 -10.13 4.54
N ILE A 373 -17.16 -11.29 3.90
CA ILE A 373 -17.99 -11.75 2.78
C ILE A 373 -19.46 -11.88 3.20
N ASN A 374 -19.74 -12.50 4.35
CA ASN A 374 -21.10 -12.72 4.83
C ASN A 374 -21.79 -11.40 5.21
N ALA A 375 -21.04 -10.45 5.79
CA ALA A 375 -21.53 -9.11 6.07
C ALA A 375 -21.92 -8.39 4.77
N ALA A 376 -21.07 -8.43 3.74
CA ALA A 376 -21.39 -7.85 2.44
C ALA A 376 -22.65 -8.49 1.81
N ARG A 377 -22.79 -9.82 1.92
CA ARG A 377 -23.97 -10.56 1.41
C ARG A 377 -25.25 -10.28 2.20
N SER A 378 -25.12 -9.88 3.46
CA SER A 378 -26.25 -9.45 4.29
C SER A 378 -26.73 -8.04 3.90
N ILE A 379 -25.84 -7.20 3.37
CA ILE A 379 -26.18 -5.86 2.85
C ILE A 379 -26.88 -5.97 1.49
N LEU A 380 -26.36 -6.80 0.59
CA LEU A 380 -26.90 -7.01 -0.76
C LEU A 380 -26.66 -8.48 -1.18
N PRO A 381 -27.64 -9.18 -1.82
CA PRO A 381 -27.48 -10.58 -2.20
C PRO A 381 -26.55 -10.73 -3.42
N ILE A 382 -25.24 -10.64 -3.15
CA ILE A 382 -24.17 -10.76 -4.14
C ILE A 382 -23.50 -12.13 -4.09
N ARG A 383 -22.83 -12.49 -5.19
CA ARG A 383 -22.06 -13.73 -5.29
C ARG A 383 -20.92 -13.72 -4.28
N ARG A 384 -20.74 -14.83 -3.54
CA ARG A 384 -19.56 -15.08 -2.71
C ARG A 384 -18.31 -15.20 -3.59
N PRO A 385 -17.24 -14.39 -3.37
CA PRO A 385 -15.93 -14.61 -3.99
C PRO A 385 -15.32 -15.92 -3.51
N TRP A 386 -14.40 -16.47 -4.29
CA TRP A 386 -13.55 -17.57 -3.82
C TRP A 386 -12.62 -17.06 -2.73
N VAL A 387 -12.41 -17.88 -1.70
CA VAL A 387 -11.40 -17.63 -0.67
C VAL A 387 -10.14 -18.41 -1.04
N MET A 388 -9.05 -17.68 -1.21
CA MET A 388 -7.73 -18.22 -1.53
C MET A 388 -6.80 -18.04 -0.33
N ILE A 389 -6.03 -19.08 -0.01
CA ILE A 389 -4.95 -18.99 0.98
C ILE A 389 -3.59 -19.06 0.29
N SER A 390 -2.63 -18.27 0.75
CA SER A 390 -1.26 -18.24 0.22
C SER A 390 -0.29 -19.04 1.09
N VAL A 391 0.55 -19.84 0.43
CA VAL A 391 1.70 -20.55 1.00
C VAL A 391 2.95 -20.35 0.13
N ASN A 392 4.10 -20.79 0.62
CA ASN A 392 5.38 -20.74 -0.09
C ASN A 392 6.08 -22.10 -0.05
N ASP A 393 6.77 -22.42 -1.14
CA ASP A 393 7.59 -23.63 -1.25
C ASP A 393 8.96 -23.49 -0.56
N ASP A 394 9.51 -22.27 -0.51
CA ASP A 394 10.83 -21.93 0.01
C ASP A 394 10.84 -20.45 0.49
N GLU A 395 12.00 -19.90 0.82
CA GLU A 395 12.16 -18.50 1.20
C GLU A 395 11.59 -17.55 0.12
N ASP A 396 10.59 -16.76 0.52
CA ASP A 396 9.90 -15.80 -0.33
C ASP A 396 9.67 -14.47 0.40
N LEU A 397 9.76 -13.36 -0.33
CA LEU A 397 9.67 -12.02 0.25
C LEU A 397 8.26 -11.61 0.74
N HIS A 398 7.22 -12.37 0.38
CA HIS A 398 5.85 -12.22 0.87
C HIS A 398 5.64 -12.95 2.20
N PHE A 399 6.57 -13.85 2.56
CA PHE A 399 6.58 -14.68 3.78
C PHE A 399 7.72 -14.26 4.68
N ARG A 400 7.74 -12.97 5.00
CA ARG A 400 8.69 -12.40 5.95
C ARG A 400 8.05 -11.28 6.75
N LYS A 401 8.61 -11.00 7.92
CA LYS A 401 8.23 -9.87 8.76
C LYS A 401 9.45 -9.05 9.15
N ALA A 402 9.21 -7.80 9.53
CA ALA A 402 10.24 -6.98 10.16
C ALA A 402 10.36 -7.37 11.63
N GLU A 403 11.58 -7.39 12.15
CA GLU A 403 11.85 -7.65 13.57
C GLU A 403 12.95 -6.70 14.06
N PHE A 404 12.75 -6.13 15.25
CA PHE A 404 13.78 -5.43 16.01
C PHE A 404 13.38 -5.40 17.49
N ASP A 405 14.37 -5.31 18.36
CA ASP A 405 14.14 -5.04 19.78
C ASP A 405 13.92 -3.52 19.97
N PRO A 406 12.75 -3.09 20.48
CA PRO A 406 12.43 -1.68 20.69
C PRO A 406 13.35 -0.98 21.71
N ASP A 407 13.85 -1.70 22.71
CA ASP A 407 14.75 -1.16 23.75
C ASP A 407 16.13 -0.83 23.18
N ASP A 408 16.46 -1.51 22.08
CA ASP A 408 17.67 -1.33 21.31
C ASP A 408 17.61 -0.07 20.43
N CYS A 409 16.44 0.56 20.27
CA CYS A 409 16.27 1.77 19.47
C CYS A 409 16.72 3.02 20.25
N PRO A 410 17.68 3.81 19.74
CA PRO A 410 18.12 5.02 20.44
C PRO A 410 16.98 5.98 20.73
N VAL A 411 16.96 6.56 21.94
CA VAL A 411 15.90 7.47 22.40
C VAL A 411 15.79 8.74 21.55
N ASP A 412 16.88 9.14 20.91
CA ASP A 412 16.98 10.30 19.99
C ASP A 412 16.68 9.94 18.53
N CYS A 413 16.34 8.69 18.23
CA CYS A 413 15.96 8.26 16.89
C CYS A 413 14.66 8.96 16.46
N SER A 414 14.67 9.56 15.27
CA SER A 414 13.49 10.19 14.66
C SER A 414 12.42 9.21 14.18
N ARG A 415 12.66 7.89 14.34
CA ARG A 415 11.79 6.76 13.99
C ARG A 415 11.20 6.85 12.57
N PRO A 416 12.02 6.98 11.52
CA PRO A 416 11.54 7.02 10.14
C PRO A 416 10.85 5.71 9.72
N CYS A 417 11.14 4.60 10.39
CA CYS A 417 10.51 3.30 10.17
C CYS A 417 9.01 3.28 10.47
N GLU A 418 8.56 4.01 11.50
CA GLU A 418 7.14 4.18 11.84
C GLU A 418 6.40 4.90 10.71
N LYS A 419 6.94 6.03 10.26
CA LYS A 419 6.33 6.88 9.22
C LYS A 419 6.26 6.23 7.83
N ILE A 420 7.24 5.40 7.49
CA ILE A 420 7.28 4.75 6.17
C ILE A 420 6.41 3.49 6.11
N CYS A 421 6.01 2.94 7.26
CA CYS A 421 5.27 1.69 7.34
C CYS A 421 3.82 1.88 6.85
N PRO A 422 3.44 1.32 5.70
CA PRO A 422 2.11 1.56 5.12
C PRO A 422 0.97 0.88 5.89
N ALA A 423 1.29 -0.09 6.76
CA ALA A 423 0.32 -0.80 7.60
C ALA A 423 0.33 -0.33 9.06
N ASN A 424 1.05 0.76 9.37
CA ASN A 424 1.23 1.26 10.74
C ASN A 424 1.68 0.15 11.72
N ALA A 425 2.44 -0.83 11.21
CA ALA A 425 2.86 -2.02 11.95
C ALA A 425 4.07 -1.79 12.86
N ILE A 426 4.50 -0.54 13.06
CA ILE A 426 5.60 -0.19 13.94
C ILE A 426 5.08 0.89 14.88
N SER A 427 5.05 0.62 16.18
CA SER A 427 4.58 1.56 17.20
C SER A 427 5.53 1.57 18.39
N PHE A 428 5.93 2.76 18.81
CA PHE A 428 6.68 2.97 20.05
C PHE A 428 5.82 3.59 21.16
N GLN A 429 4.55 3.82 20.87
CA GLN A 429 3.60 4.47 21.78
C GLN A 429 2.68 3.45 22.48
N SER A 430 2.68 2.20 22.03
CA SER A 430 1.98 1.11 22.69
C SER A 430 2.62 0.84 24.05
N ALA A 431 1.85 1.03 25.12
CA ALA A 431 2.31 0.75 26.49
C ALA A 431 2.45 -0.75 26.77
N LEU A 432 1.87 -1.62 25.94
CA LEU A 432 1.84 -3.07 26.15
C LEU A 432 2.87 -3.79 25.28
N GLU A 433 3.07 -3.37 24.03
CA GLU A 433 4.01 -3.99 23.09
C GLU A 433 4.62 -2.93 22.15
N PRO A 434 5.71 -2.25 22.57
CA PRO A 434 6.48 -1.41 21.66
C PRO A 434 7.21 -2.29 20.64
N GLY A 435 7.41 -1.78 19.42
CA GLY A 435 8.12 -2.50 18.35
C GLY A 435 7.25 -2.77 17.13
N VAL A 436 7.39 -3.96 16.56
CA VAL A 436 6.62 -4.39 15.38
C VAL A 436 5.33 -5.08 15.84
N ILE A 437 4.18 -4.58 15.37
CA ILE A 437 2.90 -5.27 15.48
C ILE A 437 2.87 -6.36 14.42
N THR A 438 3.12 -7.59 14.85
CA THR A 438 3.40 -8.75 13.98
C THR A 438 2.25 -9.01 13.00
N GLU A 439 1.01 -8.86 13.43
CA GLU A 439 -0.21 -9.15 12.66
C GLU A 439 -0.39 -8.13 11.50
N ARG A 440 0.03 -6.88 11.72
CA ARG A 440 -0.04 -5.81 10.71
C ARG A 440 1.15 -5.84 9.75
N CYS A 441 2.26 -6.45 10.15
CA CYS A 441 3.50 -6.43 9.38
C CYS A 441 3.47 -7.45 8.24
N TYR A 442 3.20 -7.00 7.03
CA TYR A 442 3.18 -7.87 5.84
C TYR A 442 4.53 -7.98 5.11
N GLY A 443 5.64 -7.57 5.72
CA GLY A 443 6.98 -7.82 5.15
C GLY A 443 7.41 -6.92 3.99
N CYS A 444 6.79 -5.73 3.79
CA CYS A 444 7.10 -4.85 2.66
C CYS A 444 8.58 -4.39 2.58
N GLY A 445 9.29 -4.41 3.71
CA GLY A 445 10.71 -4.08 3.82
C GLY A 445 11.07 -2.62 3.64
N ARG A 446 10.10 -1.70 3.66
CA ARG A 446 10.34 -0.25 3.57
C ARG A 446 11.07 0.31 4.78
N CYS A 447 10.89 -0.31 5.94
CA CYS A 447 11.53 0.07 7.20
C CYS A 447 13.04 -0.20 7.20
N PHE A 448 13.52 -1.23 6.48
CA PHE A 448 14.94 -1.63 6.50
C PHE A 448 15.88 -0.50 6.03
N PRO A 449 15.75 0.06 4.81
CA PRO A 449 16.70 1.06 4.32
C PRO A 449 16.57 2.43 5.00
N VAL A 450 15.47 2.70 5.70
CA VAL A 450 15.26 4.00 6.36
C VAL A 450 15.77 4.03 7.80
N CYS A 451 15.98 2.88 8.44
CA CYS A 451 16.52 2.80 9.79
C CYS A 451 17.95 3.38 9.81
N PRO A 452 18.23 4.48 10.52
CA PRO A 452 19.56 5.10 10.53
C PRO A 452 20.61 4.25 11.26
N TYR A 453 20.18 3.33 12.12
CA TYR A 453 21.03 2.46 12.92
C TYR A 453 21.10 1.02 12.41
N ASP A 454 20.41 0.69 11.32
CA ASP A 454 20.40 -0.65 10.71
C ASP A 454 19.99 -1.77 11.69
N LYS A 455 19.01 -1.49 12.57
CA LYS A 455 18.55 -2.39 13.64
C LYS A 455 17.38 -3.30 13.24
N ILE A 456 16.74 -3.04 12.10
CA ILE A 456 15.55 -3.77 11.66
C ILE A 456 15.95 -4.89 10.71
N LYS A 457 15.63 -6.13 11.09
CA LYS A 457 15.91 -7.34 10.32
C LYS A 457 14.65 -7.85 9.61
N ALA A 458 14.86 -8.64 8.57
CA ALA A 458 13.81 -9.43 7.95
C ALA A 458 13.88 -10.85 8.51
N ILE A 459 12.73 -11.38 8.94
CA ILE A 459 12.59 -12.76 9.39
C ILE A 459 11.66 -13.46 8.43
N SER A 460 12.22 -14.35 7.61
CA SER A 460 11.49 -15.17 6.64
C SER A 460 10.96 -16.44 7.32
N TYR A 461 9.84 -16.97 6.83
CA TYR A 461 9.26 -18.21 7.31
C TYR A 461 8.60 -18.98 6.16
N VAL A 462 8.30 -20.26 6.39
CA VAL A 462 7.58 -21.13 5.46
C VAL A 462 6.31 -21.62 6.13
N ARG A 463 5.19 -21.62 5.40
CA ARG A 463 3.92 -22.15 5.92
C ARG A 463 3.99 -23.68 6.04
N ASP A 464 3.48 -24.20 7.15
CA ASP A 464 3.45 -25.63 7.39
C ASP A 464 2.45 -26.33 6.45
N ALA A 465 2.91 -27.35 5.73
CA ALA A 465 2.08 -28.08 4.78
C ALA A 465 0.93 -28.81 5.47
N THR A 466 1.15 -29.39 6.66
CA THR A 466 0.12 -30.15 7.39
C THR A 466 -1.01 -29.23 7.88
N ALA A 467 -0.66 -28.06 8.41
CA ALA A 467 -1.62 -27.04 8.80
C ALA A 467 -2.39 -26.50 7.59
N THR A 468 -1.71 -26.35 6.44
CA THR A 468 -2.35 -25.95 5.18
C THR A 468 -3.35 -26.99 4.70
N SER A 469 -3.00 -28.28 4.68
CA SER A 469 -3.92 -29.36 4.28
C SER A 469 -5.21 -29.35 5.11
N LYS A 470 -5.09 -29.17 6.43
CA LYS A 470 -6.25 -29.05 7.34
C LYS A 470 -7.13 -27.84 7.02
N LEU A 471 -6.56 -26.73 6.54
CA LEU A 471 -7.33 -25.58 6.11
C LEU A 471 -8.05 -25.85 4.77
N LEU A 472 -7.41 -26.58 3.85
CA LEU A 472 -8.00 -26.93 2.55
C LEU A 472 -9.16 -27.92 2.66
N GLU A 473 -9.15 -28.78 3.68
CA GLU A 473 -10.26 -29.70 3.98
C GLU A 473 -11.53 -28.98 4.49
N ARG A 474 -11.46 -27.68 4.80
CA ARG A 474 -12.62 -26.88 5.20
C ARG A 474 -13.46 -26.47 3.99
N ASP A 475 -14.78 -26.42 4.17
CA ASP A 475 -15.73 -26.01 3.11
C ASP A 475 -15.71 -24.50 2.78
N ASP A 476 -14.90 -23.71 3.49
CA ASP A 476 -14.83 -22.25 3.37
C ASP A 476 -13.52 -21.72 2.77
N VAL A 477 -12.68 -22.62 2.23
CA VAL A 477 -11.51 -22.33 1.40
C VAL A 477 -11.72 -22.92 0.01
N ASP A 478 -11.59 -22.11 -1.05
CA ASP A 478 -11.89 -22.53 -2.42
C ASP A 478 -10.63 -22.72 -3.29
N ALA A 479 -9.52 -22.08 -2.92
CA ALA A 479 -8.36 -21.96 -3.78
C ALA A 479 -7.06 -21.88 -2.98
N LEU A 480 -5.96 -22.27 -3.62
CA LEU A 480 -4.61 -22.20 -3.05
C LEU A 480 -3.72 -21.37 -3.95
N GLU A 481 -2.88 -20.53 -3.34
CA GLU A 481 -1.74 -19.91 -4.01
C GLU A 481 -0.44 -20.46 -3.44
N ILE A 482 0.44 -20.96 -4.32
CA ILE A 482 1.80 -21.34 -3.98
C ILE A 482 2.75 -20.29 -4.56
N HIS A 483 3.50 -19.61 -3.69
CA HIS A 483 4.62 -18.77 -4.08
C HIS A 483 5.86 -19.61 -4.28
N THR A 484 6.60 -19.30 -5.34
CA THR A 484 7.88 -19.92 -5.64
C THR A 484 8.94 -18.89 -6.00
N ASN A 485 10.18 -19.14 -5.60
CA ASN A 485 11.31 -18.30 -5.98
C ASN A 485 11.74 -18.47 -7.46
N GLY A 486 11.18 -19.48 -8.17
CA GLY A 486 11.42 -19.73 -9.59
C GLY A 486 12.83 -20.20 -9.93
N ARG A 487 13.61 -20.70 -8.96
CA ARG A 487 14.99 -21.17 -9.16
C ARG A 487 15.14 -22.68 -9.14
N GLN A 488 14.30 -23.38 -8.39
CA GLN A 488 14.32 -24.83 -8.24
C GLN A 488 12.90 -25.37 -8.02
N THR A 489 12.68 -26.65 -8.34
CA THR A 489 11.37 -27.30 -8.25
C THR A 489 11.28 -28.36 -7.16
N ASN A 490 12.38 -28.69 -6.48
CA ASN A 490 12.38 -29.72 -5.42
C ASN A 490 11.47 -29.32 -4.25
N SER A 491 11.64 -28.11 -3.71
CA SER A 491 10.81 -27.60 -2.62
C SER A 491 9.33 -27.48 -3.03
N PHE A 492 9.07 -27.08 -4.28
CA PHE A 492 7.73 -27.06 -4.85
C PHE A 492 7.09 -28.45 -4.86
N LYS A 493 7.84 -29.48 -5.28
CA LYS A 493 7.40 -30.87 -5.27
C LYS A 493 7.16 -31.40 -3.87
N GLU A 494 8.04 -31.09 -2.92
CA GLU A 494 7.89 -31.48 -1.52
C GLU A 494 6.62 -30.88 -0.91
N LEU A 495 6.36 -29.59 -1.13
CA LEU A 495 5.13 -28.93 -0.70
C LEU A 495 3.91 -29.56 -1.36
N TRP A 496 3.91 -29.71 -2.69
CA TRP A 496 2.78 -30.28 -3.44
C TRP A 496 2.44 -31.69 -2.94
N ASN A 497 3.44 -32.54 -2.76
CA ASN A 497 3.25 -33.89 -2.20
C ASN A 497 2.76 -33.85 -0.75
N GLY A 498 3.23 -32.89 0.06
CA GLY A 498 2.83 -32.71 1.44
C GLY A 498 1.37 -32.28 1.61
N LEU A 499 0.79 -31.60 0.61
CA LEU A 499 -0.63 -31.27 0.59
C LEU A 499 -1.50 -32.52 0.38
N GLY A 500 -1.00 -33.52 -0.35
CA GLY A 500 -1.66 -34.80 -0.54
C GLY A 500 -3.08 -34.67 -1.12
N GLU A 501 -4.03 -35.46 -0.62
CA GLU A 501 -5.41 -35.49 -1.13
C GLU A 501 -6.21 -34.20 -0.85
N SER A 502 -5.73 -33.32 0.04
CA SER A 502 -6.43 -32.07 0.36
C SER A 502 -6.59 -31.15 -0.85
N VAL A 503 -5.74 -31.30 -1.88
CA VAL A 503 -5.84 -30.55 -3.15
C VAL A 503 -7.12 -30.85 -3.93
N ASN A 504 -7.81 -31.97 -3.63
CA ASN A 504 -9.09 -32.34 -4.25
C ASN A 504 -10.25 -31.40 -3.87
N HIS A 505 -10.09 -30.60 -2.81
CA HIS A 505 -11.07 -29.59 -2.41
C HIS A 505 -10.94 -28.28 -3.21
N LEU A 506 -9.85 -28.10 -3.96
CA LEU A 506 -9.56 -26.87 -4.67
C LEU A 506 -10.41 -26.69 -5.93
N ARG A 507 -10.86 -25.46 -6.14
CA ARG A 507 -11.46 -24.99 -7.41
C ARG A 507 -10.42 -24.36 -8.33
N LEU A 508 -9.35 -23.82 -7.75
CA LEU A 508 -8.27 -23.11 -8.45
C LEU A 508 -6.96 -23.26 -7.68
N LEU A 509 -5.91 -23.62 -8.40
CA LEU A 509 -4.52 -23.52 -7.94
C LEU A 509 -3.85 -22.35 -8.67
N ALA A 510 -3.28 -21.43 -7.90
CA ALA A 510 -2.44 -20.36 -8.41
C ALA A 510 -0.97 -20.64 -8.09
N VAL A 511 -0.10 -20.58 -9.10
CA VAL A 511 1.35 -20.57 -8.90
C VAL A 511 1.86 -19.15 -9.13
N SER A 512 2.34 -18.52 -8.05
CA SER A 512 2.88 -17.17 -8.05
C SER A 512 4.39 -17.21 -8.22
N LEU A 513 4.89 -16.61 -9.31
CA LEU A 513 6.32 -16.67 -9.67
C LEU A 513 6.86 -15.32 -10.15
N PRO A 514 8.13 -15.00 -9.85
CA PRO A 514 8.82 -13.83 -10.39
C PRO A 514 9.31 -14.09 -11.83
N TYR A 515 9.65 -13.02 -12.54
CA TYR A 515 10.36 -13.13 -13.81
C TYR A 515 11.86 -13.42 -13.57
N VAL A 516 12.30 -14.64 -13.87
CA VAL A 516 13.71 -15.08 -13.67
C VAL A 516 14.55 -15.02 -14.95
N GLY A 517 14.02 -14.43 -16.03
CA GLY A 517 14.68 -14.36 -17.33
C GLY A 517 14.26 -15.48 -18.27
N ASP A 518 15.15 -15.88 -19.17
CA ASP A 518 14.84 -16.83 -20.25
C ASP A 518 14.46 -18.24 -19.71
N SER A 519 14.87 -18.57 -18.48
CA SER A 519 14.51 -19.82 -17.80
C SER A 519 13.07 -19.86 -17.26
N THR A 520 12.34 -18.74 -17.26
CA THR A 520 11.00 -18.66 -16.64
C THR A 520 10.04 -19.70 -17.22
N ILE A 521 10.02 -19.86 -18.55
CA ILE A 521 9.12 -20.81 -19.22
C ILE A 521 9.52 -22.26 -18.91
N SER A 522 10.82 -22.57 -18.90
CA SER A 522 11.33 -23.90 -18.52
C SER A 522 10.87 -24.26 -17.11
N MET A 523 11.05 -23.33 -16.16
CA MET A 523 10.63 -23.51 -14.77
C MET A 523 9.13 -23.71 -14.64
N MET A 524 8.31 -22.93 -15.39
CA MET A 524 6.86 -23.13 -15.42
C MET A 524 6.49 -24.52 -15.94
N ASN A 525 7.13 -25.00 -17.00
CA ASN A 525 6.87 -26.34 -17.55
C ASN A 525 7.27 -27.44 -16.56
N GLU A 526 8.42 -27.33 -15.90
CA GLU A 526 8.85 -28.29 -14.87
C GLU A 526 7.87 -28.35 -13.69
N MET A 527 7.40 -27.19 -13.20
CA MET A 527 6.37 -27.13 -12.17
C MET A 527 5.05 -27.72 -12.65
N TYR A 528 4.64 -27.42 -13.89
CA TYR A 528 3.42 -27.99 -14.44
C TYR A 528 3.48 -29.52 -14.55
N SER A 529 4.63 -30.10 -14.90
CA SER A 529 4.78 -31.57 -14.93
C SER A 529 4.73 -32.23 -13.55
N ILE A 530 4.97 -31.47 -12.48
CA ILE A 530 4.71 -31.92 -11.11
C ILE A 530 3.21 -31.89 -10.83
N LEU A 531 2.52 -30.82 -11.24
CA LEU A 531 1.09 -30.62 -10.99
C LEU A 531 0.20 -31.54 -11.83
N GLU A 532 0.50 -31.71 -13.11
CA GLU A 532 -0.42 -32.29 -14.11
C GLU A 532 -0.83 -33.73 -13.82
N GLN A 533 -0.06 -34.43 -12.98
CA GLN A 533 -0.35 -35.79 -12.55
C GLN A 533 -1.62 -35.84 -11.68
N ASP A 534 -1.83 -34.82 -10.85
CA ASP A 534 -2.83 -34.82 -9.78
C ASP A 534 -3.56 -33.47 -9.65
N LEU A 535 -3.71 -32.70 -10.75
CA LEU A 535 -4.36 -31.38 -10.70
C LEU A 535 -5.87 -31.48 -11.02
N PRO A 536 -6.78 -31.52 -10.02
CA PRO A 536 -8.22 -31.68 -10.24
C PRO A 536 -8.92 -30.38 -10.64
N CYS A 537 -8.19 -29.25 -10.64
CA CYS A 537 -8.77 -27.92 -10.65
C CYS A 537 -8.14 -26.99 -11.69
N LEU A 538 -8.61 -25.75 -11.73
CA LEU A 538 -8.13 -24.75 -12.67
C LEU A 538 -6.70 -24.32 -12.33
N ASN A 539 -5.84 -24.20 -13.33
CA ASN A 539 -4.49 -23.67 -13.16
C ASN A 539 -4.41 -22.17 -13.49
N LEU A 540 -3.79 -21.40 -12.60
CA LEU A 540 -3.55 -19.97 -12.75
C LEU A 540 -2.07 -19.63 -12.50
N TRP A 541 -1.42 -19.07 -13.51
CA TRP A 541 -0.08 -18.50 -13.37
C TRP A 541 -0.20 -17.05 -12.94
N GLN A 542 0.11 -16.79 -11.67
CA GLN A 542 0.14 -15.44 -11.13
C GLN A 542 1.52 -14.82 -11.35
N LEU A 543 1.57 -13.80 -12.21
CA LEU A 543 2.81 -13.16 -12.63
C LEU A 543 3.21 -12.08 -11.64
N ASP A 544 4.09 -12.41 -10.70
CA ASP A 544 4.55 -11.46 -9.68
C ASP A 544 5.62 -10.52 -10.25
N GLY A 545 5.17 -9.47 -10.94
CA GLY A 545 6.03 -8.50 -11.63
C GLY A 545 6.97 -7.77 -10.68
N ARG A 546 6.52 -6.64 -10.13
CA ARG A 546 7.25 -5.92 -9.09
C ARG A 546 6.58 -6.17 -7.74
N PRO A 547 7.06 -7.11 -6.91
CA PRO A 547 6.38 -7.49 -5.68
C PRO A 547 6.13 -6.30 -4.75
N MET A 548 5.01 -6.35 -4.01
CA MET A 548 4.67 -5.43 -2.92
C MET A 548 4.81 -3.91 -3.25
N SER A 549 4.58 -3.52 -4.50
CA SER A 549 4.90 -2.18 -5.00
C SER A 549 3.74 -1.41 -5.67
N GLY A 550 2.53 -1.98 -5.69
CA GLY A 550 1.38 -1.38 -6.37
C GLY A 550 1.04 0.04 -5.90
N ASP A 551 1.33 0.35 -4.63
CA ASP A 551 1.11 1.65 -4.00
C ASP A 551 2.16 2.73 -4.33
N ILE A 552 3.24 2.37 -5.05
CA ILE A 552 4.36 3.26 -5.43
C ILE A 552 4.07 4.01 -6.75
N GLY A 553 3.08 3.58 -7.53
CA GLY A 553 2.59 4.25 -8.74
C GLY A 553 3.06 3.63 -10.06
N ARG A 554 2.98 4.41 -11.16
CA ARG A 554 3.08 3.92 -12.55
C ARG A 554 4.34 3.09 -12.87
N GLY A 555 5.47 3.39 -12.24
CA GLY A 555 6.73 2.68 -12.48
C GLY A 555 6.63 1.17 -12.21
N ALA A 556 5.91 0.79 -11.16
CA ALA A 556 5.71 -0.61 -10.80
C ALA A 556 4.90 -1.39 -11.86
N THR A 557 3.87 -0.75 -12.40
CA THR A 557 2.93 -1.35 -13.37
C THR A 557 3.58 -1.72 -14.69
N ARG A 558 4.63 -1.00 -15.10
CA ARG A 558 5.34 -1.27 -16.35
C ARG A 558 6.00 -2.65 -16.34
N GLU A 559 6.56 -3.06 -15.21
CA GLU A 559 7.21 -4.35 -15.05
C GLU A 559 6.18 -5.48 -15.09
N SER A 560 5.03 -5.33 -14.42
CA SER A 560 3.92 -6.29 -14.47
C SER A 560 3.42 -6.51 -15.90
N ILE A 561 3.19 -5.44 -16.66
CA ILE A 561 2.70 -5.53 -18.04
C ILE A 561 3.76 -6.16 -18.96
N ALA A 562 5.03 -5.79 -18.80
CA ALA A 562 6.10 -6.36 -19.59
C ALA A 562 6.25 -7.87 -19.36
N PHE A 563 6.02 -8.35 -18.13
CA PHE A 563 6.01 -9.77 -17.82
C PHE A 563 4.82 -10.48 -18.51
N GLY A 564 3.61 -9.93 -18.36
CA GLY A 564 2.42 -10.44 -19.04
C GLY A 564 2.56 -10.53 -20.56
N LEU A 565 3.11 -9.49 -21.19
CA LEU A 565 3.34 -9.45 -22.64
C LEU A 565 4.28 -10.56 -23.12
N ARG A 566 5.35 -10.85 -22.38
CA ARG A 566 6.29 -11.92 -22.74
C ARG A 566 5.62 -13.29 -22.72
N LEU A 567 4.87 -13.59 -21.66
CA LEU A 567 4.18 -14.88 -21.54
C LEU A 567 2.96 -14.99 -22.45
N ALA A 568 2.24 -13.91 -22.71
CA ALA A 568 1.13 -13.91 -23.64
C ALA A 568 1.59 -14.20 -25.08
N SER A 569 2.76 -13.69 -25.47
CA SER A 569 3.32 -13.79 -26.83
C SER A 569 3.95 -15.14 -27.20
N THR A 570 4.14 -16.05 -26.24
CA THR A 570 4.76 -17.37 -26.48
C THR A 570 3.73 -18.52 -26.40
N ASN A 571 3.93 -19.55 -27.20
CA ASN A 571 3.16 -20.80 -27.14
C ASN A 571 3.87 -21.92 -26.37
N GLU A 572 5.11 -21.70 -25.90
CA GLU A 572 5.93 -22.70 -25.18
C GLU A 572 5.60 -22.81 -23.68
N LYS A 573 4.76 -21.90 -23.16
CA LYS A 573 4.32 -21.92 -21.75
C LYS A 573 3.35 -23.08 -21.50
N PRO A 574 3.30 -23.62 -20.27
CA PRO A 574 2.34 -24.66 -19.92
C PRO A 574 0.89 -24.14 -19.93
N PRO A 575 -0.10 -25.04 -19.95
CA PRO A 575 -1.51 -24.69 -19.82
C PRO A 575 -1.82 -23.92 -18.53
N GLY A 576 -2.84 -23.06 -18.60
CA GLY A 576 -3.33 -22.28 -17.46
C GLY A 576 -3.67 -20.85 -17.83
N PHE A 577 -4.43 -20.17 -16.97
CA PHE A 577 -4.72 -18.75 -17.11
C PHE A 577 -3.51 -17.91 -16.69
N LEU A 578 -3.36 -16.72 -17.25
CA LEU A 578 -2.36 -15.74 -16.81
C LEU A 578 -3.04 -14.63 -16.02
N GLN A 579 -2.51 -14.27 -14.86
CA GLN A 579 -2.97 -13.11 -14.09
C GLN A 579 -1.80 -12.19 -13.77
N LEU A 580 -1.97 -10.90 -14.02
CA LEU A 580 -1.01 -9.91 -13.53
C LEU A 580 -1.12 -9.76 -12.02
N ALA A 581 0.00 -9.90 -11.33
CA ALA A 581 0.20 -9.48 -9.95
C ALA A 581 1.47 -8.62 -9.87
N GLY A 582 1.93 -8.31 -8.65
CA GLY A 582 3.16 -7.54 -8.41
C GLY A 582 3.24 -6.20 -9.13
N GLY A 583 2.86 -5.10 -8.48
CA GLY A 583 2.97 -3.75 -9.05
C GLY A 583 1.71 -3.24 -9.79
N THR A 584 0.62 -3.99 -9.67
CA THR A 584 -0.70 -3.65 -10.18
C THR A 584 -1.35 -2.50 -9.39
N ASN A 585 -1.98 -1.56 -10.09
CA ASN A 585 -2.67 -0.39 -9.53
C ASN A 585 -3.65 0.22 -10.56
N ALA A 586 -4.14 1.43 -10.31
CA ALA A 586 -5.07 2.15 -11.19
C ALA A 586 -4.59 2.32 -12.65
N HIS A 587 -3.30 2.18 -12.94
CA HIS A 587 -2.76 2.30 -14.31
C HIS A 587 -2.71 0.97 -15.07
N THR A 588 -2.97 -0.17 -14.42
CA THR A 588 -2.75 -1.50 -15.02
C THR A 588 -3.67 -1.75 -16.21
N VAL A 589 -4.96 -1.42 -16.09
CA VAL A 589 -5.94 -1.62 -17.17
C VAL A 589 -5.55 -0.82 -18.42
N ASP A 590 -5.26 0.47 -18.26
CA ASP A 590 -4.83 1.32 -19.39
C ASP A 590 -3.53 0.82 -20.02
N GLY A 591 -2.62 0.29 -19.22
CA GLY A 591 -1.39 -0.28 -19.71
C GLY A 591 -1.59 -1.60 -20.48
N LEU A 592 -2.52 -2.46 -20.06
CA LEU A 592 -2.91 -3.66 -20.80
C LEU A 592 -3.59 -3.29 -22.13
N ARG A 593 -4.49 -2.29 -22.14
CA ARG A 593 -5.14 -1.78 -23.36
C ARG A 593 -4.12 -1.27 -24.37
N LYS A 594 -3.09 -0.55 -23.92
CA LYS A 594 -2.00 -0.05 -24.78
C LYS A 594 -1.13 -1.15 -25.39
N GLN A 595 -1.24 -2.39 -24.93
CA GLN A 595 -0.50 -3.54 -25.44
C GLN A 595 -1.45 -4.57 -26.08
N ASP A 596 -2.72 -4.23 -26.29
CA ASP A 596 -3.75 -5.12 -26.84
C ASP A 596 -3.91 -6.44 -26.07
N LEU A 597 -3.66 -6.41 -24.75
CA LEU A 597 -3.77 -7.58 -23.87
C LEU A 597 -5.03 -7.56 -22.99
N PHE A 598 -5.79 -6.47 -22.99
CA PHE A 598 -6.97 -6.34 -22.13
C PHE A 598 -8.18 -7.06 -22.74
N GLN A 599 -8.62 -8.15 -22.11
CA GLN A 599 -9.79 -8.96 -22.54
C GLN A 599 -9.69 -9.50 -23.99
N THR A 600 -8.48 -9.56 -24.54
CA THR A 600 -8.21 -10.08 -25.89
C THR A 600 -8.15 -11.61 -25.87
N THR A 601 -8.89 -12.27 -26.76
CA THR A 601 -8.91 -13.74 -26.89
C THR A 601 -7.91 -14.25 -27.93
N LYS A 602 -7.37 -15.47 -27.76
CA LYS A 602 -6.62 -16.14 -28.84
C LYS A 602 -7.55 -16.42 -30.02
N LEU A 603 -7.27 -15.85 -31.19
CA LEU A 603 -7.91 -16.25 -32.44
C LEU A 603 -7.42 -17.65 -32.80
N GLY A 604 -8.33 -18.63 -32.86
CA GLY A 604 -8.03 -19.92 -33.44
C GLY A 604 -7.76 -19.73 -34.93
N GLU A 605 -6.59 -20.13 -35.40
CA GLU A 605 -6.34 -20.32 -36.83
C GLU A 605 -7.25 -21.44 -37.33
N ASN A 606 -8.46 -21.09 -37.76
CA ASN A 606 -9.17 -21.73 -38.86
C ASN A 606 -10.43 -20.91 -39.20
N LEU A 607 -10.34 -20.23 -40.34
CA LEU A 607 -11.43 -19.54 -41.00
C LEU A 607 -12.38 -20.61 -41.59
N GLY A 608 -13.49 -20.91 -40.91
CA GLY A 608 -14.53 -21.78 -41.47
C GLY A 608 -15.47 -22.41 -40.46
N SER A 609 -16.74 -22.04 -40.57
CA SER A 609 -17.92 -22.72 -40.01
C SER A 609 -18.19 -22.55 -38.51
N SER A 610 -19.40 -22.06 -38.26
CA SER A 610 -20.10 -21.87 -37.00
C SER A 610 -19.97 -23.05 -36.02
N THR A 611 -19.03 -22.93 -35.08
CA THR A 611 -19.15 -23.47 -33.72
C THR A 611 -18.45 -22.47 -32.78
N MET A 612 -19.16 -22.06 -31.73
CA MET A 612 -18.74 -21.04 -30.77
C MET A 612 -17.56 -21.60 -29.94
N SER A 613 -16.34 -21.44 -30.43
CA SER A 613 -15.14 -21.93 -29.75
C SER A 613 -14.93 -21.16 -28.45
N ASN A 614 -14.73 -21.88 -27.34
CA ASN A 614 -14.39 -21.36 -26.01
C ASN A 614 -13.00 -20.69 -26.05
N SER A 615 -12.90 -19.48 -26.58
CA SER A 615 -11.64 -18.74 -26.64
C SER A 615 -11.38 -18.05 -25.29
N ASN A 616 -10.30 -18.46 -24.62
CA ASN A 616 -9.84 -17.82 -23.39
C ASN A 616 -9.12 -16.50 -23.70
N ALA A 617 -9.26 -15.53 -22.80
CA ALA A 617 -8.46 -14.32 -22.81
C ALA A 617 -6.96 -14.64 -22.63
N LEU A 618 -6.10 -13.85 -23.28
CA LEU A 618 -4.64 -13.94 -23.16
C LEU A 618 -4.17 -13.68 -21.73
N ILE A 619 -4.79 -12.70 -21.07
CA ILE A 619 -4.66 -12.40 -19.65
C ILE A 619 -6.03 -12.60 -19.02
N GLY A 620 -6.14 -13.57 -18.11
CA GLY A 620 -7.38 -13.94 -17.43
C GLY A 620 -7.86 -12.89 -16.43
N GLY A 621 -6.95 -12.12 -15.82
CA GLY A 621 -7.33 -11.06 -14.89
C GLY A 621 -6.19 -10.33 -14.21
N ILE A 622 -6.54 -9.59 -13.15
CA ILE A 622 -5.62 -8.75 -12.39
C ILE A 622 -5.81 -8.98 -10.89
N ALA A 623 -4.71 -9.17 -10.17
CA ALA A 623 -4.66 -9.14 -8.71
C ALA A 623 -4.34 -7.72 -8.21
N TYR A 624 -4.99 -7.25 -7.16
CA TYR A 624 -4.64 -6.00 -6.48
C TYR A 624 -4.34 -6.23 -5.01
N GLY A 625 -3.11 -5.92 -4.59
CA GLY A 625 -2.68 -5.99 -3.19
C GLY A 625 -2.47 -4.62 -2.56
N GLY A 626 -1.20 -4.18 -2.50
CA GLY A 626 -0.83 -2.94 -1.81
C GLY A 626 -1.59 -1.69 -2.26
N TYR A 627 -1.96 -1.56 -3.54
CA TYR A 627 -2.78 -0.44 -4.00
C TYR A 627 -4.22 -0.50 -3.47
N ALA A 628 -4.85 -1.68 -3.50
CA ALA A 628 -6.20 -1.89 -2.97
C ALA A 628 -6.26 -1.60 -1.46
N ARG A 629 -5.31 -2.15 -0.70
CA ARG A 629 -5.18 -1.87 0.74
C ARG A 629 -4.94 -0.39 1.02
N LYS A 630 -4.15 0.31 0.19
CA LYS A 630 -3.90 1.74 0.37
C LYS A 630 -5.16 2.59 0.23
N ILE A 631 -5.97 2.37 -0.81
CA ILE A 631 -7.12 3.25 -1.09
C ILE A 631 -8.23 3.06 -0.06
N VAL A 632 -8.54 1.82 0.33
CA VAL A 632 -9.55 1.53 1.37
C VAL A 632 -8.98 1.76 2.77
N GLY A 633 -7.74 1.38 3.03
CA GLY A 633 -7.09 1.51 4.34
C GLY A 633 -7.01 2.96 4.83
N ARG A 634 -6.88 3.95 3.94
CA ARG A 634 -6.96 5.37 4.33
C ARG A 634 -8.31 5.73 4.98
N ILE A 635 -9.39 5.13 4.48
CA ILE A 635 -10.75 5.37 4.98
C ILE A 635 -10.94 4.64 6.31
N LEU A 636 -10.43 3.40 6.42
CA LEU A 636 -10.43 2.64 7.67
C LEU A 636 -9.65 3.36 8.78
N SER A 637 -8.45 3.88 8.49
CA SER A 637 -7.67 4.65 9.46
C SER A 637 -8.37 5.94 9.90
N SER A 638 -9.10 6.61 8.99
CA SER A 638 -9.93 7.79 9.35
C SER A 638 -11.04 7.38 10.31
N MET A 639 -11.77 6.32 9.98
CA MET A 639 -12.85 5.77 10.81
C MET A 639 -12.37 5.38 12.21
N GLU A 640 -11.25 4.67 12.31
CA GLU A 640 -10.64 4.25 13.58
C GLU A 640 -10.30 5.46 14.47
N SER A 641 -9.78 6.54 13.87
CA SER A 641 -9.44 7.75 14.60
C SER A 641 -10.65 8.52 15.14
N GLU A 642 -11.80 8.40 14.46
CA GLU A 642 -13.03 9.11 14.82
C GLU A 642 -13.90 8.34 15.82
N SER A 643 -13.96 7.01 15.70
CA SER A 643 -14.96 6.19 16.40
C SER A 643 -14.44 4.86 16.98
N GLY A 644 -13.14 4.60 16.91
CA GLY A 644 -12.50 3.38 17.45
C GLY A 644 -12.56 2.16 16.53
N LEU A 645 -12.07 1.02 17.03
CA LEU A 645 -12.05 -0.27 16.32
C LEU A 645 -13.45 -0.87 16.24
N ALA A 646 -14.09 -0.77 15.07
CA ALA A 646 -15.41 -1.33 14.83
C ALA A 646 -15.62 -1.73 13.36
N HIS A 647 -16.65 -2.53 13.11
CA HIS A 647 -17.01 -2.98 11.77
C HIS A 647 -17.47 -1.80 10.90
N ILE A 648 -16.97 -1.72 9.65
CA ILE A 648 -17.18 -0.56 8.78
C ILE A 648 -18.66 -0.31 8.42
N GLU A 649 -19.50 -1.34 8.37
CA GLU A 649 -20.94 -1.20 8.10
C GLU A 649 -21.70 -0.48 9.23
N SER A 650 -21.11 -0.38 10.41
CA SER A 650 -21.62 0.48 11.48
C SER A 650 -21.39 1.97 11.19
N TYR A 651 -20.61 2.30 10.16
CA TYR A 651 -20.32 3.66 9.70
C TYR A 651 -20.65 3.79 8.20
N PRO A 652 -21.95 3.87 7.84
CA PRO A 652 -22.39 3.81 6.44
C PRO A 652 -21.75 4.83 5.50
N GLU A 653 -21.40 6.03 5.97
CA GLU A 653 -20.72 7.03 5.15
C GLU A 653 -19.26 6.63 4.85
N HIS A 654 -18.54 6.05 5.82
CA HIS A 654 -17.22 5.46 5.59
C HIS A 654 -17.28 4.25 4.67
N LEU A 655 -18.27 3.37 4.87
CA LEU A 655 -18.51 2.25 3.98
C LEU A 655 -18.80 2.72 2.55
N LEU A 656 -19.65 3.74 2.38
CA LEU A 656 -19.96 4.31 1.07
C LEU A 656 -18.70 4.83 0.37
N MET A 657 -17.86 5.60 1.07
CA MET A 657 -16.58 6.09 0.53
C MET A 657 -15.66 4.93 0.13
N ALA A 658 -15.56 3.89 0.96
CA ALA A 658 -14.71 2.74 0.69
C ALA A 658 -15.19 1.94 -0.53
N VAL A 659 -16.50 1.77 -0.67
CA VAL A 659 -17.12 1.09 -1.82
C VAL A 659 -16.94 1.92 -3.10
N ILE A 660 -17.00 3.25 -3.06
CA ILE A 660 -16.71 4.11 -4.23
C ILE A 660 -15.28 3.88 -4.74
N GLU A 661 -14.29 3.91 -3.85
CA GLU A 661 -12.88 3.67 -4.21
C GLU A 661 -12.67 2.24 -4.75
N ALA A 662 -13.28 1.24 -4.11
CA ALA A 662 -13.20 -0.15 -4.53
C ALA A 662 -13.88 -0.38 -5.90
N LEU A 663 -15.07 0.18 -6.14
CA LEU A 663 -15.78 0.13 -7.42
C LEU A 663 -14.96 0.81 -8.52
N SER A 664 -14.26 1.90 -8.22
CA SER A 664 -13.40 2.55 -9.20
C SER A 664 -12.21 1.68 -9.62
N LEU A 665 -11.67 0.88 -8.70
CA LEU A 665 -10.59 -0.05 -9.01
C LEU A 665 -11.10 -1.28 -9.76
N VAL A 666 -12.11 -1.95 -9.22
CA VAL A 666 -12.67 -3.21 -9.76
C VAL A 666 -13.39 -2.96 -11.09
N GLY A 667 -14.14 -1.86 -11.19
CA GLY A 667 -14.89 -1.49 -12.38
C GLY A 667 -14.05 -1.21 -13.60
N GLY A 668 -12.78 -0.83 -13.43
CA GLY A 668 -11.83 -0.73 -14.54
C GLY A 668 -11.58 -2.07 -15.24
N VAL A 669 -11.54 -3.18 -14.49
CA VAL A 669 -11.33 -4.54 -15.01
C VAL A 669 -12.65 -5.17 -15.45
N LYS A 670 -13.71 -4.93 -14.69
CA LYS A 670 -15.05 -5.47 -14.96
C LYS A 670 -15.84 -4.69 -16.00
N SER A 671 -15.32 -3.54 -16.44
CA SER A 671 -15.97 -2.62 -17.39
C SER A 671 -17.33 -2.09 -16.90
N PHE A 672 -17.40 -1.65 -15.64
CA PHE A 672 -18.61 -1.03 -15.07
C PHE A 672 -18.93 0.31 -15.74
N ASP A 673 -20.21 0.68 -15.70
CA ASP A 673 -20.65 2.01 -16.11
C ASP A 673 -20.33 3.03 -15.02
N MET A 674 -19.15 3.64 -15.16
CA MET A 674 -18.57 4.59 -14.20
C MET A 674 -19.26 5.96 -14.21
N SER A 675 -20.20 6.23 -15.13
CA SER A 675 -21.00 7.47 -15.14
C SER A 675 -21.83 7.65 -13.86
N SER A 676 -22.06 6.56 -13.12
CA SER A 676 -22.78 6.52 -11.86
C SER A 676 -21.99 7.06 -10.65
N LEU A 677 -20.65 7.07 -10.71
CA LEU A 677 -19.77 7.45 -9.59
C LEU A 677 -19.44 8.94 -9.55
N THR A 678 -19.59 9.66 -10.67
CA THR A 678 -19.34 11.10 -10.76
C THR A 678 -20.41 11.96 -10.09
N HIS A 679 -21.58 11.40 -9.75
CA HIS A 679 -22.65 12.11 -9.02
C HIS A 679 -22.61 11.92 -7.49
N CYS A 680 -21.68 11.11 -6.98
CA CYS A 680 -21.51 10.85 -5.54
C CYS A 680 -20.23 11.46 -4.95
N LYS A 681 -19.43 12.20 -5.72
CA LYS A 681 -18.20 12.87 -5.26
C LYS A 681 -18.43 14.32 -4.90
#